data_AF-A0A942QUI7-F1
#
_entry.id   AF-A0A942QUI7-F1
#
_cell.length_a   1.000
_cell.length_b   1.000
_cell.length_c   1.000
_cell.angle_alpha   90.00
_cell.angle_beta   90.00
_cell.angle_gamma   90.00
#
_symmetry.space_group_name_H-M   'P 1'
#
loop_
_entity.id
_entity.type
_entity.pdbx_description
1 polymer ?
#
loop_
_entity_poly.entity_id
_entity_poly.type
_entity_poly.pdbx_seq_one_letter_code
_entity_poly.pdbx_strand_id
1 'polypeptide(L)'
;MTTPQTIYLIAVTMYFVLFLMFCRFFLWKRYSEGRYWRVRPKLSQADITALAVKQQKDIPFFSILVPARNEAQVIEKTVKHMLGLNYPKNAYEIIVVTDEKEALESARVRPLVVRETLAFLRGKPPDDARRAQVRTLALGVLSELALREYRTRDLRDHAWLTPLVLTQGDLGRCRDIIAALSNDLVATRGRLSMGKIYCLLRRAFPECDDKEIARLYPNYLCLTLPVVAAYAKLCGERDERLLRSVFTFTTKANHRVTQDLLSRFTALITADMLTYLKASLEQGEGEELCVRLAAWCFPTTQDVLARVGSELPADAPQFKHVTVPFDYDGHCPGRLTGTAVPSTKGRALNYALASSISEKTTICGFYDAESRPAPDVLLYVAHKKLSDSSTAIWQGPVFQVRNFYEMGAFSKIASLYQAVAHDWYLPVVFRRLPFAGGTNLYVDYALLVELKGYDHQILTEDLELGTRAYLTTGAWPEYLPYASSEQTPPHFQSFYKQRLRWGTGHLQILDKIRLTEGCKAERKAKLLRQLTLKGPVEWTFYQAVTLLPPTMLLLYWTGNVDPTVLPDVVRMLLHVLSLVYVTFTFYAFYRYYTHIDRTGRPLTWYGHVGVAMELCFLPFAAFFFPVPYTSAMVLKAMGKHPTAWTKTPRTSE
;
A
#
# COMPACT_ATOMS: atom_id res chain seq x y z
N MET A 1 -38.01 -22.26 33.33
CA MET A 1 -36.98 -22.10 32.29
C MET A 1 -35.88 -23.11 32.54
N THR A 2 -35.53 -23.92 31.55
CA THR A 2 -34.43 -24.88 31.66
C THR A 2 -33.08 -24.16 31.51
N THR A 3 -31.98 -24.79 31.95
CA THR A 3 -30.63 -24.23 31.77
C THR A 3 -30.31 -23.92 30.30
N PRO A 4 -30.60 -24.81 29.32
CA PRO A 4 -30.42 -24.51 27.89
C PRO A 4 -31.21 -23.28 27.39
N GLN A 5 -32.42 -23.07 27.92
CA GLN A 5 -33.25 -21.92 27.58
C GLN A 5 -32.68 -20.62 28.15
N THR A 6 -32.18 -20.66 29.39
CA THR A 6 -31.52 -19.51 30.03
C THR A 6 -30.25 -19.12 29.28
N ILE A 7 -29.41 -20.09 28.88
CA ILE A 7 -28.19 -19.84 28.10
C ILE A 7 -28.54 -19.16 26.77
N TYR A 8 -29.57 -19.64 26.07
CA TYR A 8 -30.01 -19.03 24.81
C TYR A 8 -30.51 -17.59 25.01
N LEU A 9 -31.32 -17.31 26.03
CA LEU A 9 -31.79 -15.95 26.30
C LEU A 9 -30.64 -14.99 26.62
N ILE A 10 -29.62 -15.42 27.36
CA ILE A 10 -28.42 -14.63 27.63
C ILE A 10 -27.71 -14.31 26.31
N ALA A 11 -27.53 -15.31 25.44
CA ALA A 11 -26.89 -15.14 24.14
C ALA A 11 -27.63 -14.15 23.24
N VAL A 12 -28.96 -14.25 23.18
CA VAL A 12 -29.81 -13.34 22.40
C VAL A 12 -29.78 -11.93 22.96
N THR A 13 -29.83 -11.78 24.29
CA THR A 13 -29.71 -10.47 24.94
C THR A 13 -28.38 -9.83 24.61
N MET A 14 -27.29 -10.60 24.68
CA MET A 14 -25.97 -10.10 24.33
C MET A 14 -25.86 -9.77 22.83
N TYR A 15 -26.43 -10.58 21.94
CA TYR A 15 -26.51 -10.27 20.51
C TYR A 15 -27.24 -8.94 20.25
N PHE A 16 -28.35 -8.70 20.94
CA PHE A 16 -29.08 -7.44 20.83
C PHE A 16 -28.25 -6.24 21.32
N VAL A 17 -27.53 -6.38 22.45
CA VAL A 17 -26.59 -5.35 22.93
C VAL A 17 -25.51 -5.06 21.88
N LEU A 18 -24.93 -6.09 21.27
CA LEU A 18 -23.94 -5.94 20.21
C LEU A 18 -24.52 -5.26 18.97
N PHE A 19 -25.76 -5.58 18.61
CA PHE A 19 -26.48 -4.91 17.53
C PHE A 19 -26.72 -3.43 17.83
N LEU A 20 -27.06 -3.06 19.07
CA LEU A 20 -27.13 -1.65 19.49
C LEU A 20 -25.75 -0.97 19.44
N MET A 21 -24.69 -1.67 19.84
CA MET A 21 -23.32 -1.17 19.72
C MET A 21 -22.90 -0.96 18.25
N PHE A 22 -23.39 -1.79 17.34
CA PHE A 22 -23.25 -1.59 15.90
C PHE A 22 -24.07 -0.38 15.41
N CYS A 23 -25.33 -0.24 15.82
CA CYS A 23 -26.17 0.91 15.45
C CYS A 23 -25.55 2.26 15.85
N ARG A 24 -24.76 2.28 16.93
CA ARG A 24 -23.99 3.46 17.34
C ARG A 24 -23.03 3.98 16.25
N PHE A 25 -22.57 3.16 15.31
CA PHE A 25 -21.77 3.61 14.16
C PHE A 25 -22.50 4.68 13.35
N PHE A 26 -23.83 4.61 13.22
CA PHE A 26 -24.62 5.63 12.52
C PHE A 26 -24.68 6.96 13.29
N LEU A 27 -24.65 6.90 14.63
CA LEU A 27 -24.52 8.11 15.45
C LEU A 27 -23.15 8.76 15.25
N TRP A 28 -22.10 7.95 15.16
CA TRP A 28 -20.74 8.42 14.85
C TRP A 28 -20.63 8.99 13.45
N LYS A 29 -21.24 8.35 12.44
CA LYS A 29 -21.37 8.88 11.10
C LYS A 29 -22.03 10.26 11.12
N ARG A 30 -23.19 10.39 11.79
CA ARG A 30 -23.90 11.68 11.91
C ARG A 30 -23.04 12.74 12.58
N TYR A 31 -22.30 12.38 13.63
CA TYR A 31 -21.37 13.27 14.31
C TYR A 31 -20.21 13.72 13.39
N SER A 32 -19.54 12.77 12.73
CA SER A 32 -18.44 13.03 11.81
C SER A 32 -18.90 13.92 10.64
N GLU A 33 -20.02 13.56 10.00
CA GLU A 33 -20.57 14.30 8.88
C GLU A 33 -21.03 15.70 9.29
N GLY A 34 -21.76 15.83 10.39
CA GLY A 34 -22.28 17.12 10.85
C GLY A 34 -21.19 18.08 11.31
N ARG A 35 -20.16 17.59 12.02
CA ARG A 35 -19.15 18.44 12.65
C ARG A 35 -17.93 18.72 11.77
N TYR A 36 -17.64 17.84 10.80
CA TYR A 36 -16.43 17.97 10.00
C TYR A 36 -16.72 17.97 8.49
N TRP A 37 -17.39 16.96 7.95
CA TRP A 37 -17.52 16.84 6.50
C TRP A 37 -18.48 17.85 5.84
N ARG A 38 -19.65 18.11 6.43
CA ARG A 38 -20.67 19.01 5.87
C ARG A 38 -20.34 20.50 6.05
N VAL A 39 -19.58 20.82 7.09
CA VAL A 39 -19.16 22.19 7.43
C VAL A 39 -17.77 22.52 6.88
N ARG A 40 -17.16 21.59 6.12
CA ARG A 40 -15.86 21.79 5.51
C ARG A 40 -15.92 22.96 4.51
N PRO A 41 -15.08 24.00 4.67
CA PRO A 41 -15.07 25.12 3.75
C PRO A 41 -14.59 24.67 2.36
N LYS A 42 -15.12 25.28 1.31
CA LYS A 42 -14.52 25.20 -0.02
C LYS A 42 -13.47 26.31 -0.07
N LEU A 43 -12.21 25.93 -0.28
CA LEU A 43 -11.08 26.84 -0.24
C LEU A 43 -10.38 26.83 -1.60
N SER A 44 -9.93 28.01 -2.02
CA SER A 44 -9.04 28.21 -3.15
C SER A 44 -7.71 28.79 -2.68
N GLN A 45 -6.69 28.79 -3.55
CA GLN A 45 -5.42 29.45 -3.24
C GLN A 45 -5.60 30.95 -2.96
N ALA A 46 -6.49 31.62 -3.71
CA ALA A 46 -6.80 33.03 -3.51
C ALA A 46 -7.38 33.31 -2.11
N ASP A 47 -8.23 32.41 -1.59
CA ASP A 47 -8.79 32.54 -0.24
C ASP A 47 -7.70 32.48 0.84
N ILE A 48 -6.70 31.61 0.66
CA ILE A 48 -5.56 31.49 1.57
C ILE A 48 -4.69 32.73 1.52
N THR A 49 -4.39 33.24 0.34
CA THR A 49 -3.63 34.49 0.17
C THR A 49 -4.37 35.67 0.81
N ALA A 50 -5.67 35.82 0.55
CA ALA A 50 -6.48 36.89 1.14
C ALA A 50 -6.55 36.78 2.67
N LEU A 51 -6.68 35.57 3.21
CA LEU A 51 -6.68 35.33 4.65
C LEU A 51 -5.31 35.64 5.28
N ALA A 52 -4.22 35.26 4.64
CA ALA A 52 -2.87 35.54 5.09
C ALA A 52 -2.63 37.06 5.19
N VAL A 53 -2.99 37.81 4.13
CA VAL A 53 -2.95 39.28 4.12
C VAL A 53 -3.81 39.88 5.21
N LYS A 54 -5.06 39.42 5.36
CA LYS A 54 -5.98 39.90 6.40
C LYS A 54 -5.44 39.69 7.81
N GLN A 55 -4.77 38.57 8.05
CA GLN A 55 -4.18 38.22 9.35
C GLN A 55 -2.77 38.80 9.53
N GLN A 56 -2.24 39.53 8.54
CA GLN A 56 -0.86 40.04 8.51
C GLN A 56 0.17 38.93 8.76
N LYS A 57 -0.05 37.78 8.14
CA LYS A 57 0.82 36.59 8.21
C LYS A 57 1.24 36.18 6.80
N ASP A 58 2.36 35.49 6.70
CA ASP A 58 2.75 34.82 5.46
C ASP A 58 1.91 33.56 5.23
N ILE A 59 1.84 33.15 3.97
CA ILE A 59 1.27 31.87 3.59
C ILE A 59 2.12 30.76 4.23
N PRO A 60 1.53 29.80 4.98
CA PRO A 60 2.28 28.72 5.61
C PRO A 60 3.07 27.91 4.58
N PHE A 61 4.37 27.75 4.82
CA PHE A 61 5.22 26.85 4.04
C PHE A 61 5.17 25.44 4.63
N PHE A 62 4.96 24.45 3.77
CA PHE A 62 4.88 23.03 4.15
C PHE A 62 6.11 22.24 3.71
N SER A 63 6.68 21.43 4.61
CA SER A 63 7.61 20.36 4.22
C SER A 63 6.90 19.03 4.33
N ILE A 64 6.74 18.31 3.22
CA ILE A 64 6.08 17.00 3.18
C ILE A 64 7.15 15.92 3.22
N LEU A 65 7.18 15.11 4.27
CA LEU A 65 8.16 14.05 4.48
C LEU A 65 7.55 12.68 4.14
N VAL A 66 8.26 11.91 3.32
CA VAL A 66 7.87 10.56 2.89
C VAL A 66 9.02 9.58 3.19
N PRO A 67 8.98 8.84 4.31
CA PRO A 67 9.96 7.80 4.59
C PRO A 67 9.71 6.58 3.68
N ALA A 68 10.71 6.25 2.86
CA ALA A 68 10.61 5.25 1.80
C ALA A 68 11.79 4.25 1.90
N ARG A 69 11.57 3.15 2.62
CA ARG A 69 12.51 2.03 2.72
C ARG A 69 12.04 0.86 1.86
N ASN A 70 12.79 0.53 0.81
CA ASN A 70 12.48 -0.53 -0.15
C ASN A 70 11.09 -0.37 -0.78
N GLU A 71 10.81 0.83 -1.33
CA GLU A 71 9.50 1.24 -1.86
C GLU A 71 9.51 1.55 -3.36
N ALA A 72 10.51 1.06 -4.10
CA ALA A 72 10.64 1.27 -5.54
C ALA A 72 9.35 0.96 -6.35
N GLN A 73 8.52 0.02 -5.88
CA GLN A 73 7.29 -0.40 -6.55
C GLN A 73 6.09 0.56 -6.40
N VAL A 74 6.16 1.54 -5.49
CA VAL A 74 5.02 2.42 -5.17
C VAL A 74 5.38 3.90 -5.10
N ILE A 75 6.65 4.22 -4.81
CA ILE A 75 7.06 5.59 -4.47
C ILE A 75 6.84 6.60 -5.60
N GLU A 76 7.01 6.17 -6.86
CA GLU A 76 6.87 7.05 -8.02
C GLU A 76 5.48 7.70 -8.09
N LYS A 77 4.41 6.90 -7.94
CA LYS A 77 3.04 7.41 -7.99
C LYS A 77 2.73 8.32 -6.81
N THR A 78 3.25 8.00 -5.63
CA THR A 78 3.09 8.82 -4.43
C THR A 78 3.72 10.20 -4.63
N VAL A 79 4.95 10.26 -5.14
CA VAL A 79 5.63 11.55 -5.42
C VAL A 79 4.89 12.33 -6.50
N LYS A 80 4.56 11.69 -7.64
CA LYS A 80 3.77 12.32 -8.72
C LYS A 80 2.44 12.89 -8.21
N HIS A 81 1.76 12.18 -7.31
CA HIS A 81 0.52 12.64 -6.69
C HIS A 81 0.73 13.86 -5.77
N MET A 82 1.80 13.88 -4.96
CA MET A 82 2.11 15.01 -4.07
C MET A 82 2.57 16.27 -4.84
N LEU A 83 3.26 16.11 -5.96
CA LEU A 83 3.61 17.21 -6.85
C LEU A 83 2.36 17.89 -7.42
N GLY A 84 1.26 17.14 -7.55
CA GLY A 84 -0.05 17.59 -8.02
C GLY A 84 -0.95 18.24 -6.96
N LEU A 85 -0.50 18.44 -5.72
CA LEU A 85 -1.31 19.09 -4.68
C LEU A 85 -1.70 20.53 -5.10
N ASN A 86 -2.95 20.90 -4.76
CA ASN A 86 -3.52 22.21 -5.07
C ASN A 86 -3.08 23.22 -4.00
N TYR A 87 -1.85 23.69 -4.12
CA TYR A 87 -1.25 24.71 -3.26
C TYR A 87 -0.18 25.49 -4.05
N PRO A 88 0.16 26.74 -3.68
CA PRO A 88 1.20 27.49 -4.39
C PRO A 88 2.52 26.70 -4.43
N LYS A 89 3.06 26.48 -5.63
CA LYS A 89 4.20 25.57 -5.87
C LYS A 89 5.48 26.00 -5.17
N ASN A 90 5.62 27.29 -4.87
CA ASN A 90 6.72 27.88 -4.09
C ASN A 90 6.49 27.87 -2.57
N ALA A 91 5.35 27.35 -2.09
CA ALA A 91 4.97 27.34 -0.68
C ALA A 91 4.94 25.93 -0.07
N TYR A 92 5.48 24.93 -0.77
CA TYR A 92 5.75 23.62 -0.18
C TYR A 92 6.90 22.89 -0.86
N GLU A 93 7.47 21.95 -0.13
CA GLU A 93 8.48 21.01 -0.62
C GLU A 93 8.10 19.57 -0.30
N ILE A 94 8.66 18.64 -1.06
CA ILE A 94 8.52 17.20 -0.87
C ILE A 94 9.91 16.62 -0.61
N ILE A 95 10.07 15.98 0.55
CA ILE A 95 11.31 15.36 1.01
C ILE A 95 11.08 13.86 1.11
N VAL A 96 11.65 13.10 0.18
CA VAL A 96 11.62 11.64 0.24
C VAL A 96 12.87 11.14 0.93
N VAL A 97 12.68 10.33 1.98
CA VAL A 97 13.74 9.90 2.88
C VAL A 97 13.96 8.40 2.72
N THR A 98 15.10 8.04 2.12
CA THR A 98 15.49 6.65 1.84
C THR A 98 16.57 6.14 2.79
N ASP A 99 16.81 4.84 2.78
CA ASP A 99 17.82 4.19 3.62
C ASP A 99 19.03 3.77 2.78
N GLU A 100 20.23 4.21 3.16
CA GLU A 100 21.49 3.91 2.45
C GLU A 100 21.70 2.40 2.29
N LYS A 101 21.23 1.60 3.25
CA LYS A 101 21.38 0.14 3.23
C LYS A 101 20.76 -0.51 2.00
N GLU A 102 19.71 0.09 1.45
CA GLU A 102 19.09 -0.41 0.21
C GLU A 102 20.07 -0.30 -0.97
N ALA A 103 20.75 0.84 -1.10
CA ALA A 103 21.74 1.07 -2.14
C ALA A 103 22.98 0.15 -1.93
N LEU A 104 23.45 0.00 -0.69
CA LEU A 104 24.59 -0.87 -0.36
C LEU A 104 24.30 -2.35 -0.68
N GLU A 105 23.12 -2.84 -0.30
CA GLU A 105 22.69 -4.21 -0.62
C GLU A 105 22.60 -4.39 -2.13
N SER A 106 22.01 -3.42 -2.82
CA SER A 106 21.83 -3.47 -4.26
C SER A 106 23.16 -3.43 -5.03
N ALA A 107 24.14 -2.66 -4.55
CA ALA A 107 25.50 -2.61 -5.12
C ALA A 107 26.24 -3.96 -4.97
N ARG A 108 25.90 -4.76 -3.95
CA ARG A 108 26.43 -6.13 -3.77
C ARG A 108 25.70 -7.14 -4.63
N VAL A 109 24.37 -7.08 -4.70
CA VAL A 109 23.53 -8.10 -5.35
C VAL A 109 23.45 -7.93 -6.87
N ARG A 110 23.27 -6.71 -7.40
CA ARG A 110 23.07 -6.51 -8.84
C ARG A 110 24.23 -7.06 -9.69
N PRO A 111 25.53 -6.80 -9.37
CA PRO A 111 26.63 -7.33 -10.18
C PRO A 111 26.67 -8.87 -10.20
N LEU A 112 26.29 -9.51 -9.09
CA LEU A 112 26.19 -10.98 -9.02
C LEU A 112 25.09 -11.51 -9.94
N VAL A 113 23.92 -10.86 -9.94
CA VAL A 113 22.79 -11.21 -10.84
C VAL A 113 23.18 -11.01 -12.30
N VAL A 114 23.87 -9.91 -12.63
CA VAL A 114 24.37 -9.64 -13.98
C VAL A 114 25.35 -10.74 -14.42
N ARG A 115 26.36 -11.04 -13.59
CA ARG A 115 27.36 -12.08 -13.88
C ARG A 115 26.73 -13.44 -14.13
N GLU A 116 25.78 -13.84 -13.30
CA GLU A 116 25.09 -15.13 -13.47
C GLU A 116 24.15 -15.14 -14.66
N THR A 117 23.50 -14.01 -14.95
CA THR A 117 22.69 -13.89 -16.16
C THR A 117 23.56 -13.99 -17.41
N LEU A 118 24.73 -13.35 -17.44
CA LEU A 118 25.68 -13.50 -18.55
C LEU A 118 26.17 -14.93 -18.70
N ALA A 119 26.43 -15.64 -17.60
CA ALA A 119 26.75 -17.07 -17.64
C ALA A 119 25.59 -17.90 -18.22
N PHE A 120 24.35 -17.58 -17.83
CA PHE A 120 23.14 -18.20 -18.33
C PHE A 120 22.90 -17.96 -19.82
N LEU A 121 23.03 -16.73 -20.29
CA LEU A 121 22.90 -16.39 -21.70
C LEU A 121 24.00 -17.06 -22.55
N ARG A 122 25.13 -17.43 -21.96
CA ARG A 122 26.22 -18.23 -22.58
C ARG A 122 26.02 -19.75 -22.44
N GLY A 123 24.90 -20.22 -21.89
CA GLY A 123 24.54 -21.63 -21.82
C GLY A 123 24.87 -22.36 -20.52
N LYS A 124 25.29 -21.65 -19.45
CA LYS A 124 25.48 -22.27 -18.12
C LYS A 124 24.19 -22.20 -17.31
N PRO A 125 23.74 -23.28 -16.65
CA PRO A 125 22.52 -23.20 -15.83
C PRO A 125 22.68 -22.21 -14.66
N PRO A 126 21.62 -21.49 -14.27
CA PRO A 126 21.69 -20.57 -13.15
C PRO A 126 21.71 -21.31 -11.81
N ASP A 127 22.33 -20.70 -10.81
CA ASP A 127 22.26 -21.15 -9.41
C ASP A 127 20.81 -21.11 -8.90
N ASP A 128 20.41 -22.11 -8.12
CA ASP A 128 19.07 -22.21 -7.55
C ASP A 128 18.71 -21.02 -6.66
N ALA A 129 19.68 -20.48 -5.92
CA ALA A 129 19.46 -19.33 -5.05
C ALA A 129 19.04 -18.07 -5.82
N ARG A 130 19.45 -17.93 -7.08
CA ARG A 130 19.27 -16.73 -7.92
C ARG A 130 18.51 -16.98 -9.22
N ARG A 131 18.00 -18.20 -9.42
CA ARG A 131 17.23 -18.63 -10.59
C ARG A 131 16.11 -17.66 -10.96
N ALA A 132 15.39 -17.13 -9.97
CA ALA A 132 14.30 -16.18 -10.20
C ALA A 132 14.81 -14.80 -10.71
N GLN A 133 15.90 -14.28 -10.15
CA GLN A 133 16.49 -13.00 -10.59
C GLN A 133 17.12 -13.14 -11.98
N VAL A 134 17.85 -14.23 -12.22
CA VAL A 134 18.42 -14.54 -13.55
C VAL A 134 17.32 -14.66 -14.59
N ARG A 135 16.20 -15.34 -14.28
CA ARG A 135 15.03 -15.40 -15.17
C ARG A 135 14.51 -14.00 -15.49
N THR A 136 14.25 -13.17 -14.50
CA THR A 136 13.71 -11.82 -14.71
C THR A 136 14.64 -10.97 -15.58
N LEU A 137 15.95 -10.97 -15.33
CA LEU A 137 16.90 -10.20 -16.12
C LEU A 137 17.06 -10.76 -17.54
N ALA A 138 17.17 -12.07 -17.70
CA ALA A 138 17.25 -12.70 -19.03
C ALA A 138 16.01 -12.40 -19.87
N LEU A 139 14.80 -12.48 -19.28
CA LEU A 139 13.57 -12.12 -19.97
C LEU A 139 13.50 -10.63 -20.33
N GLY A 140 14.03 -9.74 -19.47
CA GLY A 140 14.20 -8.32 -19.80
C GLY A 140 15.11 -8.11 -21.01
N VAL A 141 16.27 -8.77 -21.06
CA VAL A 141 17.23 -8.72 -22.18
C VAL A 141 16.57 -9.22 -23.46
N LEU A 142 15.93 -10.38 -23.41
CA LEU A 142 15.23 -10.96 -24.56
C LEU A 142 14.06 -10.09 -25.03
N SER A 143 13.36 -9.41 -24.12
CA SER A 143 12.28 -8.46 -24.48
C SER A 143 12.80 -7.24 -25.22
N GLU A 144 13.96 -6.69 -24.81
CA GLU A 144 14.63 -5.60 -25.52
C GLU A 144 15.08 -6.03 -26.92
N LEU A 145 15.67 -7.23 -27.04
CA LEU A 145 16.07 -7.79 -28.33
C LEU A 145 14.90 -8.05 -29.27
N ALA A 146 13.77 -8.55 -28.72
CA ALA A 146 12.56 -8.73 -29.50
C ALA A 146 12.07 -7.39 -30.06
N LEU A 147 12.02 -6.33 -29.26
CA LEU A 147 11.62 -4.99 -29.72
C LEU A 147 12.60 -4.39 -30.74
N ARG A 148 13.90 -4.66 -30.61
CA ARG A 148 14.90 -4.23 -31.58
C ARG A 148 14.63 -4.78 -32.98
N GLU A 149 14.24 -6.04 -33.09
CA GLU A 149 13.93 -6.69 -34.37
C GLU A 149 12.79 -5.99 -35.13
N TYR A 150 11.83 -5.40 -34.39
CA TYR A 150 10.78 -4.57 -34.98
C TYR A 150 11.27 -3.17 -35.40
N ARG A 151 12.30 -2.64 -34.73
CA ARG A 151 12.85 -1.30 -35.01
C ARG A 151 13.79 -1.28 -36.20
N THR A 152 14.53 -2.37 -36.43
CA THR A 152 15.51 -2.49 -37.52
C THR A 152 14.87 -2.79 -38.88
N ARG A 153 13.65 -3.34 -38.89
CA ARG A 153 12.88 -3.56 -40.11
C ARG A 153 12.14 -2.28 -40.47
N ASP A 154 12.47 -1.67 -41.59
CA ASP A 154 11.80 -0.45 -42.06
C ASP A 154 10.38 -0.77 -42.53
N LEU A 155 9.44 -0.79 -41.59
CA LEU A 155 8.01 -1.00 -41.84
C LEU A 155 7.26 0.32 -42.09
N ARG A 156 7.98 1.44 -42.26
CA ARG A 156 7.38 2.78 -42.43
C ARG A 156 6.50 2.89 -43.68
N ASP A 157 6.87 2.20 -44.76
CA ASP A 157 6.08 2.13 -46.00
C ASP A 157 4.85 1.22 -45.88
N HIS A 158 4.71 0.50 -44.76
CA HIS A 158 3.61 -0.40 -44.45
C HIS A 158 3.05 -0.06 -43.06
N ALA A 159 2.56 1.18 -42.90
CA ALA A 159 1.98 1.66 -41.64
C ALA A 159 0.89 0.74 -41.06
N TRP A 160 0.18 -0.03 -41.90
CA TRP A 160 -0.80 -1.05 -41.49
C TRP A 160 -0.20 -2.32 -40.87
N LEU A 161 1.08 -2.62 -41.12
CA LEU A 161 1.84 -3.71 -40.49
C LEU A 161 2.47 -3.29 -39.16
N THR A 162 2.58 -1.99 -38.88
CA THR A 162 3.05 -1.52 -37.58
C THR A 162 1.89 -1.61 -36.59
N PRO A 163 1.95 -2.46 -35.55
CA PRO A 163 0.91 -2.51 -34.54
C PRO A 163 0.71 -1.10 -33.96
N LEU A 164 -0.54 -0.68 -33.76
CA LEU A 164 -0.90 0.58 -33.09
C LEU A 164 -0.16 0.74 -31.73
N VAL A 165 0.26 -0.39 -31.18
CA VAL A 165 1.02 -0.59 -29.95
C VAL A 165 2.47 -0.09 -30.01
N LEU A 166 3.09 -0.04 -31.20
CA LEU A 166 4.51 0.25 -31.40
C LEU A 166 4.79 1.67 -31.96
N THR A 167 3.85 2.61 -31.79
CA THR A 167 4.08 4.01 -32.18
C THR A 167 5.22 4.64 -31.37
N GLN A 168 6.06 5.46 -32.03
CA GLN A 168 7.44 5.85 -31.66
C GLN A 168 7.68 6.45 -30.25
N GLY A 169 6.63 6.71 -29.44
CA GLY A 169 6.74 7.35 -28.14
C GLY A 169 6.95 6.43 -26.93
N ASP A 170 6.76 5.11 -27.03
CA ASP A 170 6.72 4.28 -25.80
C ASP A 170 7.24 2.82 -25.89
N LEU A 171 8.47 2.67 -26.40
CA LEU A 171 9.15 1.37 -26.41
C LEU A 171 9.48 0.85 -25.00
N GLY A 172 9.71 1.76 -24.04
CA GLY A 172 9.95 1.41 -22.64
C GLY A 172 8.74 0.69 -22.02
N ARG A 173 7.54 1.28 -22.09
CA ARG A 173 6.31 0.63 -21.62
C ARG A 173 6.06 -0.69 -22.34
N CYS A 174 6.34 -0.76 -23.64
CA CYS A 174 6.20 -2.01 -24.39
C CYS A 174 7.11 -3.12 -23.85
N ARG A 175 8.38 -2.81 -23.59
CA ARG A 175 9.33 -3.76 -23.00
C ARG A 175 8.82 -4.24 -21.65
N ASP A 176 8.35 -3.32 -20.82
CA ASP A 176 7.91 -3.61 -19.45
C ASP A 176 6.71 -4.57 -19.46
N ILE A 177 5.75 -4.35 -20.37
CA ILE A 177 4.61 -5.26 -20.57
C ILE A 177 5.08 -6.64 -21.07
N ILE A 178 5.92 -6.68 -22.11
CA ILE A 178 6.40 -7.93 -22.70
C ILE A 178 7.19 -8.75 -21.68
N ALA A 179 8.08 -8.12 -20.93
CA ALA A 179 8.89 -8.77 -19.90
C ALA A 179 8.01 -9.31 -18.76
N ALA A 180 7.02 -8.54 -18.30
CA ALA A 180 6.09 -8.97 -17.26
C ALA A 180 5.24 -10.17 -17.71
N LEU A 181 4.68 -10.13 -18.93
CA LEU A 181 3.92 -11.24 -19.51
C LEU A 181 4.80 -12.48 -19.69
N SER A 182 6.03 -12.31 -20.19
CA SER A 182 6.98 -13.40 -20.38
C SER A 182 7.32 -14.07 -19.06
N ASN A 183 7.56 -13.28 -18.01
CA ASN A 183 7.90 -13.81 -16.68
C ASN A 183 6.73 -14.55 -16.04
N ASP A 184 5.48 -14.06 -16.16
CA ASP A 184 4.30 -14.77 -15.66
C ASP A 184 4.08 -16.08 -16.42
N LEU A 185 4.26 -16.08 -17.75
CA LEU A 185 4.14 -17.27 -18.60
C LEU A 185 5.16 -18.35 -18.23
N VAL A 186 6.43 -17.99 -18.11
CA VAL A 186 7.49 -18.93 -17.73
C VAL A 186 7.27 -19.44 -16.30
N ALA A 187 6.95 -18.54 -15.36
CA ALA A 187 6.73 -18.92 -13.96
C ALA A 187 5.53 -19.87 -13.78
N THR A 188 4.48 -19.73 -14.58
CA THR A 188 3.25 -20.53 -14.50
C THR A 188 3.23 -21.72 -15.44
N ARG A 189 4.34 -21.99 -16.15
CA ARG A 189 4.44 -23.04 -17.19
C ARG A 189 3.36 -22.93 -18.26
N GLY A 190 3.10 -21.70 -18.72
CA GLY A 190 2.16 -21.39 -19.82
C GLY A 190 0.72 -21.08 -19.38
N ARG A 191 0.40 -21.06 -18.08
CA ARG A 191 -0.96 -20.74 -17.61
C ARG A 191 -1.17 -19.23 -17.49
N LEU A 192 -1.86 -18.64 -18.47
CA LEU A 192 -2.25 -17.23 -18.44
C LEU A 192 -3.55 -17.01 -17.67
N SER A 193 -3.60 -15.93 -16.89
CA SER A 193 -4.84 -15.38 -16.33
C SER A 193 -5.22 -14.11 -17.06
N MET A 194 -6.35 -14.11 -17.76
CA MET A 194 -6.88 -12.91 -18.43
C MET A 194 -7.03 -11.73 -17.47
N GLY A 195 -7.37 -11.98 -16.20
CA GLY A 195 -7.45 -10.94 -15.17
C GLY A 195 -6.09 -10.26 -14.91
N LYS A 196 -4.99 -11.03 -14.88
CA LYS A 196 -3.64 -10.46 -14.72
C LYS A 196 -3.21 -9.65 -15.94
N ILE A 197 -3.48 -10.15 -17.15
CA ILE A 197 -3.18 -9.44 -18.41
C ILE A 197 -3.91 -8.10 -18.45
N TYR A 198 -5.22 -8.11 -18.19
CA TYR A 198 -6.00 -6.87 -18.16
C TYR A 198 -5.57 -5.93 -17.04
N CYS A 199 -5.22 -6.45 -15.86
CA CYS A 199 -4.68 -5.62 -14.77
C CYS A 199 -3.41 -4.90 -15.20
N LEU A 200 -2.44 -5.63 -15.79
CA LEU A 200 -1.20 -5.07 -16.31
C LEU A 200 -1.46 -4.00 -17.37
N LEU A 201 -2.30 -4.29 -18.37
CA LEU A 201 -2.57 -3.36 -19.46
C LEU A 201 -3.39 -2.15 -19.03
N ARG A 202 -4.36 -2.28 -18.11
CA ARG A 202 -5.09 -1.14 -17.53
C ARG A 202 -4.19 -0.22 -16.73
N ARG A 203 -3.12 -0.75 -16.10
CA ARG A 203 -2.11 0.07 -15.42
C ARG A 203 -1.21 0.79 -16.40
N ALA A 204 -0.84 0.11 -17.49
CA ALA A 204 0.00 0.69 -18.53
C ALA A 204 -0.75 1.68 -19.42
N PHE A 205 -2.07 1.53 -19.59
CA PHE A 205 -2.93 2.35 -20.42
C PHE A 205 -4.19 2.78 -19.64
N PRO A 206 -4.06 3.65 -18.63
CA PRO A 206 -5.18 4.11 -17.81
C PRO A 206 -6.26 4.87 -18.61
N GLU A 207 -5.90 5.42 -19.77
CA GLU A 207 -6.78 6.11 -20.71
C GLU A 207 -7.67 5.17 -21.54
N CYS A 208 -7.30 3.90 -21.66
CA CYS A 208 -7.99 2.93 -22.50
C CYS A 208 -9.14 2.22 -21.76
N ASP A 209 -10.25 2.00 -22.47
CA ASP A 209 -11.35 1.18 -21.97
C ASP A 209 -11.10 -0.34 -22.13
N ASP A 210 -11.96 -1.18 -21.56
CA ASP A 210 -11.78 -2.64 -21.63
C ASP A 210 -11.89 -3.19 -23.06
N LYS A 211 -12.59 -2.51 -23.98
CA LYS A 211 -12.69 -2.92 -25.39
C LYS A 211 -11.40 -2.61 -26.15
N GLU A 212 -10.79 -1.46 -25.88
CA GLU A 212 -9.49 -1.08 -26.41
C GLU A 212 -8.41 -2.01 -25.89
N ILE A 213 -8.39 -2.30 -24.58
CA ILE A 213 -7.50 -3.32 -24.00
C ILE A 213 -7.71 -4.69 -24.65
N ALA A 214 -8.96 -5.09 -24.96
CA ALA A 214 -9.28 -6.32 -25.67
C ALA A 214 -8.65 -6.39 -27.07
N ARG A 215 -8.44 -5.25 -27.73
CA ARG A 215 -7.76 -5.13 -29.03
C ARG A 215 -6.23 -5.10 -28.89
N LEU A 216 -5.71 -4.58 -27.77
CA LEU A 216 -4.28 -4.43 -27.53
C LEU A 216 -3.61 -5.72 -27.05
N TYR A 217 -4.23 -6.47 -26.13
CA TYR A 217 -3.55 -7.60 -25.48
C TYR A 217 -3.07 -8.72 -26.42
N PRO A 218 -3.76 -9.07 -27.52
CA PRO A 218 -3.27 -10.12 -28.43
C PRO A 218 -1.94 -9.73 -29.07
N ASN A 219 -1.76 -8.45 -29.41
CA ASN A 219 -0.52 -7.93 -29.99
C ASN A 219 0.64 -8.11 -29.00
N TYR A 220 0.44 -7.74 -27.73
CA TYR A 220 1.46 -7.93 -26.69
C TYR A 220 1.79 -9.41 -26.45
N LEU A 221 0.79 -10.29 -26.43
CA LEU A 221 1.05 -11.74 -26.33
C LEU A 221 1.82 -12.28 -27.54
N CYS A 222 1.56 -11.77 -28.75
CA CYS A 222 2.33 -12.12 -29.95
C CYS A 222 3.79 -11.67 -29.83
N LEU A 223 4.05 -10.47 -29.31
CA LEU A 223 5.41 -9.97 -29.06
C LEU A 223 6.13 -10.77 -27.95
N THR A 224 5.39 -11.35 -27.01
CA THR A 224 5.92 -12.21 -25.96
C THR A 224 6.35 -13.60 -26.45
N LEU A 225 5.79 -14.11 -27.55
CA LEU A 225 6.07 -15.47 -28.06
C LEU A 225 7.57 -15.71 -28.36
N PRO A 226 8.28 -14.88 -29.14
CA PRO A 226 9.69 -15.10 -29.44
C PRO A 226 10.59 -15.00 -28.22
N VAL A 227 10.26 -14.13 -27.26
CA VAL A 227 10.98 -13.95 -25.98
C VAL A 227 10.93 -15.23 -25.16
N VAL A 228 9.72 -15.79 -25.03
CA VAL A 228 9.48 -17.01 -24.27
C VAL A 228 10.13 -18.23 -24.93
N ALA A 229 10.02 -18.37 -26.26
CA ALA A 229 10.70 -19.41 -27.02
C ALA A 229 12.23 -19.33 -26.90
N ALA A 230 12.80 -18.11 -26.96
CA ALA A 230 14.23 -17.89 -26.78
C ALA A 230 14.69 -18.32 -25.38
N TYR A 231 13.93 -17.96 -24.35
CA TYR A 231 14.22 -18.36 -22.98
C TYR A 231 14.17 -19.88 -22.78
N ALA A 232 13.14 -20.55 -23.32
CA ALA A 232 13.00 -22.00 -23.24
C ALA A 232 14.16 -22.75 -23.93
N LYS A 233 14.61 -22.26 -25.09
CA LYS A 233 15.81 -22.77 -25.78
C LYS A 233 17.07 -22.63 -24.93
N LEU A 234 17.25 -21.50 -24.24
CA LEU A 234 18.38 -21.29 -23.32
C LEU A 234 18.32 -22.24 -22.10
N CYS A 235 17.12 -22.63 -21.66
CA CYS A 235 16.94 -23.62 -20.60
C CYS A 235 17.10 -25.08 -21.06
N GLY A 236 17.24 -25.34 -22.37
CA GLY A 236 17.28 -26.69 -22.91
C GLY A 236 15.95 -27.45 -22.86
N GLU A 237 14.83 -26.74 -22.67
CA GLU A 237 13.48 -27.34 -22.64
C GLU A 237 12.90 -27.48 -24.06
N ARG A 238 12.12 -28.53 -24.32
CA ARG A 238 11.35 -28.67 -25.58
C ARG A 238 10.07 -27.84 -25.50
N ASP A 239 10.01 -26.81 -26.33
CA ASP A 239 9.04 -25.70 -26.43
C ASP A 239 7.54 -26.05 -26.52
N GLU A 240 7.15 -27.31 -26.74
CA GLU A 240 5.82 -27.64 -27.27
C GLU A 240 4.65 -27.25 -26.34
N ARG A 241 4.74 -27.46 -25.02
CA ARG A 241 3.61 -27.15 -24.11
C ARG A 241 3.47 -25.65 -23.85
N LEU A 242 4.60 -24.96 -23.71
CA LEU A 242 4.63 -23.56 -23.34
C LEU A 242 4.17 -22.69 -24.52
N LEU A 243 4.66 -22.96 -25.73
CA LEU A 243 4.23 -22.28 -26.95
C LEU A 243 2.78 -22.61 -27.32
N ARG A 244 2.35 -23.87 -27.20
CA ARG A 244 0.95 -24.26 -27.49
C ARG A 244 -0.07 -23.55 -26.59
N SER A 245 0.29 -23.33 -25.33
CA SER A 245 -0.57 -22.58 -24.40
C SER A 245 -0.70 -21.13 -24.85
N VAL A 246 0.40 -20.45 -25.22
CA VAL A 246 0.36 -19.06 -25.68
C VAL A 246 -0.37 -18.92 -27.03
N PHE A 247 -0.16 -19.86 -27.98
CA PHE A 247 -0.88 -19.87 -29.26
C PHE A 247 -2.40 -19.95 -29.09
N THR A 248 -2.87 -20.67 -28.07
CA THR A 248 -4.31 -20.76 -27.74
C THR A 248 -4.90 -19.41 -27.32
N PHE A 249 -4.11 -18.52 -26.70
CA PHE A 249 -4.56 -17.20 -26.22
C PHE A 249 -4.36 -16.06 -27.22
N THR A 250 -3.32 -16.13 -28.06
CA THR A 250 -3.06 -15.15 -29.12
C THR A 250 -4.03 -15.32 -30.29
N THR A 251 -4.58 -16.51 -30.48
CA THR A 251 -5.39 -16.82 -31.64
C THR A 251 -6.83 -17.19 -31.26
N LYS A 252 -7.80 -16.41 -31.77
CA LYS A 252 -9.12 -16.97 -32.15
C LYS A 252 -9.01 -17.85 -33.42
N ALA A 253 -7.80 -18.22 -33.84
CA ALA A 253 -7.56 -19.00 -35.04
C ALA A 253 -7.65 -20.48 -34.70
N ASN A 254 -8.86 -21.02 -34.81
CA ASN A 254 -9.09 -22.47 -34.80
C ASN A 254 -8.48 -23.17 -36.03
N HIS A 255 -7.79 -22.44 -36.91
CA HIS A 255 -7.26 -22.93 -38.16
C HIS A 255 -5.78 -23.30 -38.05
N ARG A 256 -5.47 -24.56 -38.33
CA ARG A 256 -4.13 -25.16 -38.24
C ARG A 256 -3.06 -24.36 -38.99
N VAL A 257 -3.39 -23.82 -40.17
CA VAL A 257 -2.46 -23.03 -41.01
C VAL A 257 -1.99 -21.76 -40.29
N THR A 258 -2.87 -21.08 -39.55
CA THR A 258 -2.49 -19.86 -38.82
C THR A 258 -1.55 -20.17 -37.66
N GLN A 259 -1.80 -21.30 -36.97
CA GLN A 259 -0.92 -21.76 -35.89
C GLN A 259 0.45 -22.18 -36.44
N ASP A 260 0.49 -22.86 -37.58
CA ASP A 260 1.73 -23.27 -38.25
C ASP A 260 2.54 -22.06 -38.72
N LEU A 261 1.89 -21.04 -39.30
CA LEU A 261 2.55 -19.79 -39.71
C LEU A 261 3.14 -19.04 -38.50
N LEU A 262 2.34 -18.85 -37.44
CA LEU A 262 2.81 -18.17 -36.24
C LEU A 262 3.96 -18.93 -35.56
N SER A 263 3.92 -20.26 -35.56
CA SER A 263 5.01 -21.10 -35.05
C SER A 263 6.30 -20.90 -35.85
N ARG A 264 6.22 -20.92 -37.18
CA ARG A 264 7.37 -20.70 -38.06
C ARG A 264 7.95 -19.29 -37.91
N PHE A 265 7.10 -18.25 -37.88
CA PHE A 265 7.56 -16.88 -37.67
C PHE A 265 8.20 -16.68 -36.29
N THR A 266 7.59 -17.26 -35.24
CA THR A 266 8.18 -17.24 -33.89
C THR A 266 9.55 -17.91 -33.90
N ALA A 267 9.68 -19.08 -34.53
CA ALA A 267 10.95 -19.79 -34.61
C ALA A 267 12.06 -19.00 -35.34
N LEU A 268 11.70 -18.30 -36.43
CA LEU A 268 12.61 -17.42 -37.18
C LEU A 268 13.07 -16.23 -36.31
N ILE A 269 12.13 -15.47 -35.75
CA ILE A 269 12.46 -14.31 -34.89
C ILE A 269 13.32 -14.74 -33.70
N THR A 270 12.99 -15.87 -33.07
CA THR A 270 13.80 -16.43 -31.97
C THR A 270 15.21 -16.80 -32.42
N ALA A 271 15.39 -17.37 -33.62
CA ALA A 271 16.71 -17.71 -34.13
C ALA A 271 17.56 -16.45 -34.39
N ASP A 272 16.96 -15.42 -34.98
CA ASP A 272 17.61 -14.13 -35.23
C ASP A 272 18.01 -13.46 -33.91
N MET A 273 17.10 -13.40 -32.94
CA MET A 273 17.36 -12.85 -31.60
C MET A 273 18.53 -13.56 -30.90
N LEU A 274 18.57 -14.90 -30.93
CA LEU A 274 19.64 -15.66 -30.28
C LEU A 274 20.97 -15.53 -31.01
N THR A 275 20.95 -15.38 -32.33
CA THR A 275 22.16 -15.13 -33.14
C THR A 275 22.74 -13.76 -32.80
N TYR A 276 21.89 -12.73 -32.77
CA TYR A 276 22.30 -11.40 -32.36
C TYR A 276 22.80 -11.37 -30.91
N LEU A 277 22.10 -12.05 -29.99
CA LEU A 277 22.53 -12.15 -28.59
C LEU A 277 23.94 -12.74 -28.48
N LYS A 278 24.24 -13.82 -29.20
CA LYS A 278 25.58 -14.43 -29.19
C LYS A 278 26.65 -13.45 -29.69
N ALA A 279 26.42 -12.82 -30.85
CA ALA A 279 27.35 -11.82 -31.40
C ALA A 279 27.57 -10.64 -30.43
N SER A 280 26.49 -10.14 -29.82
CA SER A 280 26.52 -9.04 -28.84
C SER A 280 27.27 -9.43 -27.56
N LEU A 281 27.16 -10.69 -27.10
CA LEU A 281 27.92 -11.20 -25.95
C LEU A 281 29.41 -11.39 -26.23
N GLU A 282 29.80 -11.65 -27.48
CA GLU A 282 31.20 -11.73 -27.93
C GLU A 282 31.83 -10.35 -28.08
N GLN A 283 31.05 -9.35 -28.52
CA GLN A 283 31.50 -7.97 -28.72
C GLN A 283 31.47 -7.11 -27.44
N GLY A 284 30.98 -7.64 -26.32
CA GLY A 284 30.86 -6.93 -25.04
C GLY A 284 29.60 -6.05 -24.91
N GLU A 285 28.90 -5.76 -26.01
CA GLU A 285 27.62 -5.01 -26.01
C GLU A 285 26.54 -5.68 -25.14
N GLY A 286 26.52 -7.02 -25.09
CA GLY A 286 25.55 -7.78 -24.31
C GLY A 286 25.73 -7.62 -22.79
N GLU A 287 26.96 -7.34 -22.35
CA GLU A 287 27.26 -7.06 -20.95
C GLU A 287 26.74 -5.68 -20.54
N GLU A 288 26.98 -4.66 -21.35
CA GLU A 288 26.42 -3.32 -21.13
C GLU A 288 24.89 -3.35 -21.08
N LEU A 289 24.26 -4.10 -22.00
CA LEU A 289 22.82 -4.31 -22.02
C LEU A 289 22.31 -4.97 -20.73
N CYS A 290 22.99 -6.00 -20.23
CA CYS A 290 22.62 -6.67 -18.98
C CYS A 290 22.74 -5.73 -17.77
N VAL A 291 23.82 -4.93 -17.69
CA VAL A 291 24.01 -3.96 -16.60
C VAL A 291 22.90 -2.92 -16.61
N ARG A 292 22.60 -2.34 -17.78
CA ARG A 292 21.53 -1.35 -17.95
C ARG A 292 20.17 -1.91 -17.55
N LEU A 293 19.83 -3.11 -18.02
CA LEU A 293 18.55 -3.74 -17.70
C LEU A 293 18.47 -4.26 -16.26
N ALA A 294 19.59 -4.55 -15.60
CA ALA A 294 19.59 -4.95 -14.19
C ALA A 294 19.09 -3.80 -13.29
N ALA A 295 19.50 -2.55 -13.57
CA ALA A 295 18.98 -1.39 -12.85
C ALA A 295 17.47 -1.18 -13.09
N TRP A 296 16.98 -1.52 -14.28
CA TRP A 296 15.55 -1.45 -14.59
C TRP A 296 14.73 -2.61 -13.97
N CYS A 297 15.22 -3.84 -14.02
CA CYS A 297 14.55 -5.02 -13.45
C CYS A 297 14.53 -5.01 -11.91
N PHE A 298 15.56 -4.44 -11.30
CA PHE A 298 15.74 -4.42 -9.84
C PHE A 298 16.08 -2.99 -9.35
N PRO A 299 15.18 -2.03 -9.58
CA PRO A 299 15.43 -0.65 -9.20
C PRO A 299 15.38 -0.54 -7.67
N THR A 300 16.28 0.25 -7.10
CA THR A 300 16.11 0.70 -5.72
C THR A 300 15.15 1.88 -5.67
N THR A 301 14.65 2.17 -4.46
CA THR A 301 13.88 3.39 -4.21
C THR A 301 14.63 4.63 -4.70
N GLN A 302 15.96 4.68 -4.49
CA GLN A 302 16.81 5.77 -4.94
C GLN A 302 16.88 5.89 -6.48
N ASP A 303 16.99 4.78 -7.21
CA ASP A 303 16.99 4.81 -8.68
C ASP A 303 15.69 5.41 -9.24
N VAL A 304 14.55 5.04 -8.63
CA VAL A 304 13.24 5.57 -9.01
C VAL A 304 13.15 7.07 -8.73
N LEU A 305 13.64 7.53 -7.57
CA LEU A 305 13.61 8.95 -7.21
C LEU A 305 14.54 9.80 -8.08
N ALA A 306 15.71 9.27 -8.46
CA ALA A 306 16.61 9.94 -9.39
C ALA A 306 15.95 10.15 -10.76
N ARG A 307 15.26 9.12 -11.27
CA ARG A 307 14.45 9.23 -12.50
C ARG A 307 13.35 10.28 -12.36
N VAL A 308 12.52 10.17 -11.32
CA VAL A 308 11.43 11.13 -11.08
C VAL A 308 11.94 12.56 -10.99
N GLY A 309 13.06 12.78 -10.28
CA GLY A 309 13.69 14.10 -10.16
C GLY A 309 14.15 14.68 -11.50
N SER A 310 14.69 13.84 -12.40
CA SER A 310 15.11 14.27 -13.74
C SER A 310 13.95 14.60 -14.70
N GLU A 311 12.75 14.08 -14.41
CA GLU A 311 11.53 14.30 -15.20
C GLU A 311 10.71 15.51 -14.72
N LEU A 312 11.12 16.20 -13.65
CA LEU A 312 10.34 17.29 -13.07
C LEU A 312 10.37 18.54 -13.97
N PRO A 313 9.20 19.19 -14.19
CA PRO A 313 9.17 20.47 -14.87
C PRO A 313 9.76 21.57 -13.98
N ALA A 314 10.21 22.66 -14.59
CA ALA A 314 10.88 23.76 -13.87
C ALA A 314 9.97 24.49 -12.86
N ASP A 315 8.65 24.44 -13.04
CA ASP A 315 7.63 25.03 -12.17
C ASP A 315 7.12 24.07 -11.07
N ALA A 316 7.70 22.87 -10.98
CA ALA A 316 7.36 21.90 -9.95
C ALA A 316 7.67 22.43 -8.53
N PRO A 317 6.95 21.96 -7.50
CA PRO A 317 7.34 22.17 -6.12
C PRO A 317 8.76 21.65 -5.87
N GLN A 318 9.44 22.23 -4.88
CA GLN A 318 10.77 21.78 -4.51
C GLN A 318 10.73 20.29 -4.12
N PHE A 319 11.55 19.49 -4.79
CA PHE A 319 11.69 18.06 -4.54
C PHE A 319 13.10 17.76 -4.04
N LYS A 320 13.19 17.08 -2.89
CA LYS A 320 14.44 16.68 -2.26
C LYS A 320 14.43 15.18 -2.02
N HIS A 321 15.53 14.53 -2.35
CA HIS A 321 15.81 13.14 -1.97
C HIS A 321 16.94 13.13 -0.94
N VAL A 322 16.65 12.52 0.21
CA VAL A 322 17.57 12.41 1.35
C VAL A 322 17.85 10.94 1.61
N THR A 323 19.10 10.59 1.85
CA THR A 323 19.51 9.23 2.18
C THR A 323 20.03 9.18 3.61
N VAL A 324 19.40 8.36 4.45
CA VAL A 324 19.78 8.19 5.85
C VAL A 324 21.01 7.27 5.90
N PRO A 325 22.12 7.73 6.49
CA PRO A 325 23.32 6.91 6.64
C PRO A 325 23.05 5.61 7.38
N PHE A 326 23.76 4.52 7.07
CA PHE A 326 23.51 3.21 7.69
C PHE A 326 23.76 3.18 9.21
N ASP A 327 24.53 4.13 9.74
CA ASP A 327 25.01 4.25 11.12
C ASP A 327 24.48 5.47 11.89
N TYR A 328 23.51 6.21 11.33
CA TYR A 328 22.84 7.28 12.05
C TYR A 328 22.05 6.76 13.26
N ASP A 329 22.21 7.40 14.44
CA ASP A 329 21.62 6.94 15.71
C ASP A 329 20.10 7.12 15.83
N GLY A 330 19.50 8.01 15.04
CA GLY A 330 18.07 8.28 15.04
C GLY A 330 17.60 9.38 16.01
N HIS A 331 18.48 10.12 16.69
CA HIS A 331 18.10 11.29 17.49
C HIS A 331 17.94 12.56 16.63
N CYS A 332 17.18 13.58 17.07
CA CYS A 332 17.01 14.84 16.33
C CYS A 332 17.43 16.06 17.19
N PRO A 333 18.61 16.68 16.92
CA PRO A 333 19.67 16.22 16.03
C PRO A 333 20.35 14.95 16.58
N GLY A 334 21.03 14.22 15.69
CA GLY A 334 21.65 12.92 16.01
C GLY A 334 23.10 12.86 15.53
N ARG A 335 23.75 11.72 15.73
CA ARG A 335 25.15 11.48 15.32
C ARG A 335 25.33 10.16 14.58
N LEU A 336 26.43 10.07 13.84
CA LEU A 336 26.88 8.83 13.22
C LEU A 336 27.61 7.98 14.26
N THR A 337 27.21 6.73 14.43
CA THR A 337 27.80 5.83 15.44
C THR A 337 28.99 5.03 14.92
N GLY A 338 29.24 5.04 13.60
CA GLY A 338 30.20 4.14 12.94
C GLY A 338 29.76 2.68 12.87
N THR A 339 28.57 2.34 13.39
CA THR A 339 28.04 0.96 13.43
C THR A 339 26.61 0.92 12.92
N ALA A 340 26.21 -0.16 12.24
CA ALA A 340 24.90 -0.22 11.61
C ALA A 340 23.74 -0.16 12.63
N VAL A 341 22.86 0.84 12.48
CA VAL A 341 21.71 1.08 13.37
C VAL A 341 20.41 0.62 12.71
N PRO A 342 19.54 -0.18 13.33
CA PRO A 342 18.29 -0.67 12.72
C PRO A 342 17.43 0.45 12.11
N SER A 343 16.91 0.19 10.91
CA SER A 343 16.18 1.20 10.16
C SER A 343 14.71 1.26 10.60
N THR A 344 14.32 2.37 11.22
CA THR A 344 12.95 2.67 11.64
C THR A 344 12.44 3.93 10.97
N LYS A 345 11.11 4.11 10.95
CA LYS A 345 10.48 5.30 10.38
C LYS A 345 10.84 6.55 11.19
N GLY A 346 10.78 6.49 12.52
CA GLY A 346 11.19 7.61 13.39
C GLY A 346 12.65 8.04 13.15
N ARG A 347 13.57 7.09 12.97
CA ARG A 347 14.98 7.36 12.63
C ARG A 347 15.12 8.13 11.31
N ALA A 348 14.39 7.72 10.28
CA ALA A 348 14.43 8.38 8.98
C ALA A 348 13.86 9.80 9.05
N LEU A 349 12.70 9.97 9.70
CA LEU A 349 12.07 11.29 9.87
C LEU A 349 12.97 12.24 10.66
N ASN A 350 13.61 11.77 11.74
CA ASN A 350 14.52 12.58 12.53
C ASN A 350 15.75 13.06 11.74
N TYR A 351 16.33 12.19 10.89
CA TYR A 351 17.44 12.59 10.03
C TYR A 351 17.05 13.73 9.08
N ALA A 352 15.88 13.61 8.44
CA ALA A 352 15.39 14.63 7.52
C ALA A 352 15.03 15.94 8.23
N LEU A 353 14.39 15.85 9.41
CA LEU A 353 14.05 17.02 10.24
C LEU A 353 15.29 17.83 10.64
N ALA A 354 16.41 17.16 10.91
CA ALA A 354 17.65 17.79 11.33
C ALA A 354 18.50 18.35 10.17
N SER A 355 18.42 17.77 8.96
CA SER A 355 19.39 18.03 7.89
C SER A 355 18.83 18.72 6.64
N SER A 356 17.52 18.60 6.39
CA SER A 356 16.98 18.81 5.03
C SER A 356 15.76 19.71 4.95
N ILE A 357 15.18 20.09 6.10
CA ILE A 357 14.01 20.98 6.19
C ILE A 357 14.39 22.40 5.76
N SER A 358 13.53 23.03 4.96
CA SER A 358 13.66 24.45 4.61
C SER A 358 13.52 25.35 5.84
N GLU A 359 14.31 26.42 5.93
CA GLU A 359 14.19 27.42 7.01
C GLU A 359 12.83 28.13 7.00
N LYS A 360 12.12 28.12 5.86
CA LYS A 360 10.78 28.70 5.73
C LYS A 360 9.69 27.84 6.38
N THR A 361 10.01 26.62 6.78
CA THR A 361 9.03 25.60 7.19
C THR A 361 8.24 26.02 8.40
N THR A 362 6.92 26.05 8.24
CA THR A 362 5.98 26.31 9.32
C THR A 362 5.30 25.03 9.80
N ILE A 363 5.01 24.10 8.88
CA ILE A 363 4.28 22.87 9.14
C ILE A 363 4.97 21.72 8.41
N CYS A 364 5.14 20.59 9.10
CA CYS A 364 5.60 19.34 8.50
C CYS A 364 4.39 18.41 8.26
N GLY A 365 4.25 17.92 7.02
CA GLY A 365 3.31 16.86 6.65
C GLY A 365 4.02 15.51 6.57
N PHE A 366 3.35 14.42 6.97
CA PHE A 366 3.92 13.07 6.97
C PHE A 366 3.01 12.10 6.23
N TYR A 367 3.60 11.34 5.29
CA TYR A 367 2.89 10.36 4.49
C TYR A 367 3.70 9.09 4.31
N ASP A 368 3.04 7.94 4.31
CA ASP A 368 3.66 6.68 3.89
C ASP A 368 3.93 6.68 2.37
N ALA A 369 4.91 5.87 1.93
CA ALA A 369 5.41 5.83 0.56
C ALA A 369 4.40 5.37 -0.49
N GLU A 370 3.23 4.89 -0.08
CA GLU A 370 2.10 4.55 -0.95
C GLU A 370 0.92 5.55 -0.87
N SER A 371 1.02 6.61 -0.08
CA SER A 371 -0.12 7.49 0.21
C SER A 371 -0.59 8.32 -0.99
N ARG A 372 -1.90 8.51 -1.12
CA ARG A 372 -2.48 9.49 -2.07
C ARG A 372 -3.40 10.47 -1.34
N PRO A 373 -2.87 11.62 -0.88
CA PRO A 373 -3.65 12.63 -0.18
C PRO A 373 -4.69 13.32 -1.07
N ALA A 374 -5.76 13.83 -0.48
CA ALA A 374 -6.70 14.67 -1.21
C ALA A 374 -6.02 15.97 -1.74
N PRO A 375 -6.31 16.42 -2.96
CA PRO A 375 -5.58 17.54 -3.60
C PRO A 375 -5.58 18.85 -2.81
N ASP A 376 -6.68 19.17 -2.13
CA ASP A 376 -6.87 20.45 -1.44
C ASP A 376 -6.48 20.40 0.06
N VAL A 377 -5.82 19.33 0.51
CA VAL A 377 -5.52 19.11 1.93
C VAL A 377 -4.69 20.25 2.55
N LEU A 378 -3.71 20.77 1.81
CA LEU A 378 -2.83 21.84 2.29
C LEU A 378 -3.58 23.17 2.46
N LEU A 379 -4.57 23.46 1.60
CA LEU A 379 -5.41 24.66 1.73
C LEU A 379 -6.15 24.65 3.06
N TYR A 380 -6.70 23.51 3.46
CA TYR A 380 -7.40 23.40 4.73
C TYR A 380 -6.48 23.55 5.93
N VAL A 381 -5.31 22.90 5.93
CA VAL A 381 -4.36 23.02 7.03
C VAL A 381 -3.83 24.45 7.13
N ALA A 382 -3.54 25.10 6.00
CA ALA A 382 -3.14 26.51 5.96
C ALA A 382 -4.23 27.43 6.50
N HIS A 383 -5.49 27.23 6.07
CA HIS A 383 -6.64 27.98 6.56
C HIS A 383 -6.78 27.86 8.08
N LYS A 384 -6.64 26.65 8.62
CA LYS A 384 -6.67 26.39 10.06
C LYS A 384 -5.54 27.08 10.79
N LYS A 385 -4.30 26.94 10.31
CA LYS A 385 -3.13 27.61 10.91
C LYS A 385 -3.26 29.13 10.94
N LEU A 386 -3.78 29.72 9.87
CA LEU A 386 -3.96 31.17 9.77
C LEU A 386 -5.07 31.67 10.70
N SER A 387 -6.17 30.91 10.81
CA SER A 387 -7.37 31.28 11.59
C SER A 387 -7.25 30.99 13.08
N ASP A 388 -6.56 29.91 13.46
CA ASP A 388 -6.35 29.48 14.84
C ASP A 388 -4.91 28.98 15.02
N SER A 389 -4.10 29.78 15.71
CA SER A 389 -2.70 29.44 15.99
C SER A 389 -2.51 28.51 17.19
N SER A 390 -3.58 28.14 17.91
CA SER A 390 -3.48 27.26 19.09
C SER A 390 -3.40 25.78 18.72
N THR A 391 -3.90 25.40 17.55
CA THR A 391 -3.82 24.04 17.04
C THR A 391 -2.46 23.79 16.41
N ALA A 392 -1.81 22.71 16.82
CA ALA A 392 -0.45 22.35 16.39
C ALA A 392 -0.35 20.98 15.71
N ILE A 393 -1.41 20.17 15.74
CA ILE A 393 -1.43 18.83 15.16
C ILE A 393 -2.76 18.63 14.43
N TRP A 394 -2.71 18.20 13.17
CA TRP A 394 -3.88 17.81 12.38
C TRP A 394 -3.71 16.39 11.86
N GLN A 395 -4.69 15.54 12.10
CA GLN A 395 -4.69 14.16 11.64
C GLN A 395 -5.93 13.88 10.79
N GLY A 396 -5.71 13.45 9.56
CA GLY A 396 -6.78 13.09 8.64
C GLY A 396 -7.11 11.59 8.63
N PRO A 397 -8.28 11.20 8.09
CA PRO A 397 -8.64 9.82 7.91
C PRO A 397 -7.78 9.17 6.81
N VAL A 398 -7.65 7.85 6.91
CA VAL A 398 -6.88 7.03 5.98
C VAL A 398 -7.79 5.92 5.47
N PHE A 399 -7.96 5.83 4.16
CA PHE A 399 -8.81 4.84 3.51
C PHE A 399 -7.94 3.78 2.85
N GLN A 400 -7.67 2.70 3.59
CA GLN A 400 -6.76 1.63 3.19
C GLN A 400 -7.41 0.63 2.21
N VAL A 401 -8.21 1.10 1.24
CA VAL A 401 -9.00 0.23 0.34
C VAL A 401 -8.42 0.16 -1.07
N ARG A 402 -7.30 0.83 -1.35
CA ARG A 402 -6.89 1.08 -2.73
C ARG A 402 -6.60 -0.20 -3.52
N ASN A 403 -5.92 -1.17 -2.94
CA ASN A 403 -5.61 -2.44 -3.59
C ASN A 403 -6.71 -3.51 -3.45
N PHE A 404 -7.98 -3.12 -3.26
CA PHE A 404 -9.11 -4.02 -2.94
C PHE A 404 -9.17 -5.31 -3.78
N TYR A 405 -9.01 -5.20 -5.10
CA TYR A 405 -9.14 -6.36 -6.00
C TYR A 405 -7.93 -7.31 -5.99
N GLU A 406 -6.81 -6.92 -5.35
CA GLU A 406 -5.61 -7.75 -5.21
C GLU A 406 -5.52 -8.45 -3.85
N MET A 407 -6.53 -8.25 -3.00
CA MET A 407 -6.58 -8.80 -1.65
C MET A 407 -7.45 -10.06 -1.56
N GLY A 408 -7.15 -10.91 -0.57
CA GLY A 408 -8.08 -11.98 -0.17
C GLY A 408 -9.31 -11.46 0.58
N ALA A 409 -10.35 -12.28 0.67
CA ALA A 409 -11.65 -11.95 1.30
C ALA A 409 -11.52 -11.30 2.69
N PHE A 410 -10.66 -11.85 3.56
CA PHE A 410 -10.40 -11.28 4.89
C PHE A 410 -9.91 -9.83 4.82
N SER A 411 -8.88 -9.56 4.02
CA SER A 411 -8.27 -8.23 3.92
C SER A 411 -9.20 -7.23 3.24
N LYS A 412 -10.05 -7.66 2.29
CA LYS A 412 -11.13 -6.82 1.73
C LYS A 412 -12.06 -6.32 2.83
N ILE A 413 -12.58 -7.21 3.66
CA ILE A 413 -13.48 -6.84 4.76
C ILE A 413 -12.74 -5.96 5.79
N ALA A 414 -11.52 -6.34 6.18
CA ALA A 414 -10.70 -5.56 7.11
C ALA A 414 -10.50 -4.11 6.62
N SER A 415 -10.19 -3.94 5.33
CA SER A 415 -9.96 -2.62 4.73
C SER A 415 -11.21 -1.72 4.77
N LEU A 416 -12.39 -2.28 4.47
CA LEU A 416 -13.66 -1.54 4.49
C LEU A 416 -14.01 -1.08 5.90
N TYR A 417 -13.92 -1.97 6.88
CA TYR A 417 -14.24 -1.64 8.27
C TYR A 417 -13.21 -0.68 8.89
N GLN A 418 -11.95 -0.75 8.45
CA GLN A 418 -10.96 0.23 8.84
C GLN A 418 -11.24 1.61 8.22
N ALA A 419 -11.64 1.68 6.95
CA ALA A 419 -12.06 2.93 6.33
C ALA A 419 -13.28 3.53 7.07
N VAL A 420 -14.28 2.72 7.44
CA VAL A 420 -15.41 3.13 8.29
C VAL A 420 -14.92 3.68 9.64
N ALA A 421 -13.96 3.01 10.29
CA ALA A 421 -13.43 3.45 11.57
C ALA A 421 -12.73 4.81 11.45
N HIS A 422 -11.92 5.05 10.41
CA HIS A 422 -11.26 6.34 10.18
C HIS A 422 -12.24 7.45 9.79
N ASP A 423 -13.26 7.13 9.01
CA ASP A 423 -14.27 8.09 8.56
C ASP A 423 -15.22 8.49 9.70
N TRP A 424 -15.73 7.53 10.46
CA TRP A 424 -16.84 7.77 11.41
C TRP A 424 -16.38 7.82 12.87
N TYR A 425 -15.45 6.94 13.26
CA TYR A 425 -15.08 6.76 14.67
C TYR A 425 -13.88 7.59 15.10
N LEU A 426 -12.89 7.80 14.22
CA LEU A 426 -11.69 8.58 14.54
C LEU A 426 -11.99 9.99 15.11
N PRO A 427 -12.97 10.77 14.59
CA PRO A 427 -13.36 12.04 15.21
C PRO A 427 -13.86 11.92 16.67
N VAL A 428 -14.38 10.75 17.05
CA VAL A 428 -14.82 10.45 18.42
C VAL A 428 -13.62 10.06 19.28
N VAL A 429 -12.64 9.34 18.72
CA VAL A 429 -11.38 9.01 19.38
C VAL A 429 -10.64 10.28 19.82
N PHE A 430 -10.64 11.33 18.98
CA PHE A 430 -10.00 12.61 19.30
C PHE A 430 -10.65 13.35 20.47
N ARG A 431 -11.80 12.91 20.99
CA ARG A 431 -12.34 13.46 22.24
C ARG A 431 -11.71 12.84 23.48
N ARG A 432 -10.93 11.78 23.32
CA ARG A 432 -10.44 10.92 24.43
C ARG A 432 -8.94 10.66 24.38
N LEU A 433 -8.35 10.59 23.19
CA LEU A 433 -6.95 10.30 22.98
C LEU A 433 -6.29 11.37 22.09
N PRO A 434 -5.04 11.77 22.39
CA PRO A 434 -4.23 12.59 21.51
C PRO A 434 -3.65 11.71 20.39
N PHE A 435 -4.53 11.12 19.59
CA PHE A 435 -4.14 10.17 18.56
C PHE A 435 -3.49 10.91 17.39
N ALA A 436 -2.25 10.56 17.10
CA ALA A 436 -1.57 10.86 15.85
C ALA A 436 -1.25 9.52 15.17
N GLY A 437 -1.60 9.41 13.89
CA GLY A 437 -1.26 8.29 13.04
C GLY A 437 -0.05 8.63 12.17
N GLY A 438 0.62 7.61 11.63
CA GLY A 438 1.89 7.80 10.92
C GLY A 438 1.78 8.47 9.55
N THR A 439 0.58 8.74 9.06
CA THR A 439 0.33 9.20 7.69
C THR A 439 -0.90 10.11 7.68
N ASN A 440 -0.97 11.01 6.69
CA ASN A 440 -1.96 12.08 6.65
C ASN A 440 -1.98 12.91 7.94
N LEU A 441 -0.78 13.15 8.47
CA LEU A 441 -0.49 13.85 9.71
C LEU A 441 0.25 15.15 9.37
N TYR A 442 -0.18 16.24 9.99
CA TYR A 442 0.48 17.54 9.92
C TYR A 442 0.80 18.02 11.31
N VAL A 443 2.01 18.51 11.53
CA VAL A 443 2.48 18.99 12.83
C VAL A 443 3.21 20.32 12.63
N ASP A 444 2.91 21.29 13.48
CA ASP A 444 3.68 22.52 13.55
C ASP A 444 5.17 22.23 13.73
N TYR A 445 6.01 22.87 12.93
CA TYR A 445 7.46 22.63 12.97
C TYR A 445 8.04 23.01 14.33
N ALA A 446 7.58 24.10 14.94
CA ALA A 446 7.97 24.52 16.28
C ALA A 446 7.71 23.44 17.35
N LEU A 447 6.57 22.74 17.26
CA LEU A 447 6.26 21.64 18.18
C LEU A 447 7.21 20.46 17.97
N LEU A 448 7.55 20.12 16.72
CA LEU A 448 8.52 19.04 16.45
C LEU A 448 9.92 19.36 17.01
N VAL A 449 10.35 20.62 16.92
CA VAL A 449 11.61 21.10 17.50
C VAL A 449 11.59 20.99 19.01
N GLU A 450 10.52 21.46 19.67
CA GLU A 450 10.35 21.35 21.13
C GLU A 450 10.35 19.89 21.60
N LEU A 451 9.73 19.01 20.81
CA LEU A 451 9.70 17.58 21.08
C LEU A 451 11.01 16.87 20.72
N LYS A 452 11.95 17.49 20.00
CA LYS A 452 13.17 16.82 19.48
C LYS A 452 12.83 15.63 18.56
N GLY A 453 11.83 15.82 17.70
CA GLY A 453 11.40 14.83 16.70
C GLY A 453 10.67 13.61 17.28
N TYR A 454 10.77 12.48 16.59
CA TYR A 454 10.14 11.20 16.89
C TYR A 454 10.97 10.37 17.87
N ASP A 455 10.31 9.52 18.67
CA ASP A 455 11.01 8.43 19.34
C ASP A 455 11.22 7.26 18.38
N HIS A 456 12.47 7.07 17.93
CA HIS A 456 12.83 6.04 16.97
C HIS A 456 12.88 4.62 17.54
N GLN A 457 12.79 4.46 18.87
CA GLN A 457 12.86 3.17 19.57
C GLN A 457 11.49 2.49 19.72
N ILE A 458 10.40 3.24 19.58
CA ILE A 458 9.04 2.74 19.74
C ILE A 458 8.49 2.26 18.39
N LEU A 459 7.78 1.11 18.40
CA LEU A 459 7.24 0.51 17.16
C LEU A 459 6.08 1.28 16.52
N THR A 460 5.42 2.14 17.31
CA THR A 460 4.35 3.07 16.94
C THR A 460 4.77 4.49 17.31
N GLU A 461 5.80 4.99 16.63
CA GLU A 461 6.42 6.30 16.86
C GLU A 461 5.45 7.47 16.66
N ASP A 462 4.39 7.26 15.88
CA ASP A 462 3.32 8.20 15.57
C ASP A 462 2.39 8.45 16.76
N LEU A 463 1.85 7.36 17.33
CA LEU A 463 1.04 7.44 18.54
C LEU A 463 1.89 7.97 19.71
N GLU A 464 3.16 7.58 19.77
CA GLU A 464 4.11 8.11 20.75
C GLU A 464 4.23 9.63 20.64
N LEU A 465 4.44 10.18 19.43
CA LEU A 465 4.54 11.62 19.21
C LEU A 465 3.32 12.36 19.73
N GLY A 466 2.11 11.88 19.41
CA GLY A 466 0.85 12.47 19.89
C GLY A 466 0.73 12.44 21.42
N THR A 467 1.10 11.33 22.05
CA THR A 467 1.09 11.21 23.52
C THR A 467 2.10 12.13 24.19
N ARG A 468 3.30 12.24 23.62
CA ARG A 468 4.38 13.08 24.16
C ARG A 468 4.07 14.56 23.98
N ALA A 469 3.52 14.97 22.84
CA ALA A 469 3.00 16.32 22.62
C ALA A 469 2.00 16.73 23.71
N TYR A 470 1.02 15.87 24.02
CA TYR A 470 0.05 16.15 25.07
C TYR A 470 0.66 16.22 26.48
N LEU A 471 1.62 15.34 26.79
CA LEU A 471 2.26 15.32 28.11
C LEU A 471 3.15 16.56 28.32
N THR A 472 3.93 16.94 27.32
CA THR A 472 4.88 18.06 27.40
C THR A 472 4.18 19.42 27.29
N THR A 473 3.44 19.66 26.20
CA THR A 473 2.89 20.99 25.90
C THR A 473 1.40 21.06 26.20
N GLY A 474 0.70 19.94 26.14
CA GLY A 474 -0.77 19.90 26.20
C GLY A 474 -1.42 20.04 24.82
N ALA A 475 -0.62 20.08 23.75
CA ALA A 475 -1.12 20.06 22.39
C ALA A 475 -2.01 18.83 22.16
N TRP A 476 -3.10 19.05 21.43
CA TRP A 476 -4.10 18.03 21.16
C TRP A 476 -4.42 17.99 19.65
N PRO A 477 -4.45 16.80 19.02
CA PRO A 477 -4.75 16.69 17.60
C PRO A 477 -6.18 17.10 17.22
N GLU A 478 -6.30 17.83 16.11
CA GLU A 478 -7.57 18.15 15.45
C GLU A 478 -7.84 17.19 14.27
N TYR A 479 -9.11 16.88 14.04
CA TYR A 479 -9.54 16.07 12.89
C TYR A 479 -9.53 16.88 11.60
N LEU A 480 -8.79 16.38 10.62
CA LEU A 480 -8.67 16.92 9.28
C LEU A 480 -9.64 16.19 8.33
N PRO A 481 -10.71 16.82 7.81
CA PRO A 481 -11.71 16.19 6.93
C PRO A 481 -11.24 16.07 5.47
N TYR A 482 -10.01 15.57 5.28
CA TYR A 482 -9.40 15.26 4.00
C TYR A 482 -8.73 13.90 4.09
N ALA A 483 -9.20 12.96 3.28
CA ALA A 483 -8.70 11.60 3.32
C ALA A 483 -7.41 11.43 2.49
N SER A 484 -6.58 10.48 2.92
CA SER A 484 -5.53 9.88 2.10
C SER A 484 -5.94 8.43 1.78
N SER A 485 -5.83 8.00 0.52
CA SER A 485 -6.03 6.59 0.16
C SER A 485 -4.72 5.82 0.21
N GLU A 486 -4.77 4.59 0.72
CA GLU A 486 -3.60 3.73 0.96
C GLU A 486 -3.91 2.25 0.67
N GLN A 487 -2.90 1.39 0.73
CA GLN A 487 -3.07 -0.07 0.58
C GLN A 487 -3.27 -0.77 1.93
N THR A 488 -4.02 -1.88 1.91
CA THR A 488 -4.08 -2.85 3.01
C THR A 488 -3.17 -4.05 2.69
N PRO A 489 -2.56 -4.70 3.70
CA PRO A 489 -1.82 -5.95 3.49
C PRO A 489 -2.68 -7.01 2.77
N PRO A 490 -2.24 -7.59 1.64
CA PRO A 490 -3.09 -8.39 0.77
C PRO A 490 -3.52 -9.75 1.37
N HIS A 491 -2.81 -10.21 2.40
CA HIS A 491 -3.02 -11.51 3.03
C HIS A 491 -3.08 -11.40 4.55
N PHE A 492 -3.79 -12.34 5.18
CA PHE A 492 -4.00 -12.39 6.64
C PHE A 492 -2.68 -12.40 7.43
N GLN A 493 -1.67 -13.16 7.01
CA GLN A 493 -0.40 -13.25 7.74
C GLN A 493 0.30 -11.89 7.84
N SER A 494 0.33 -11.14 6.75
CA SER A 494 0.94 -9.80 6.70
C SER A 494 0.11 -8.79 7.49
N PHE A 495 -1.22 -8.90 7.43
CA PHE A 495 -2.12 -8.11 8.27
C PHE A 495 -1.89 -8.38 9.76
N TYR A 496 -1.82 -9.66 10.16
CA TYR A 496 -1.57 -10.07 11.53
C TYR A 496 -0.26 -9.51 12.06
N LYS A 497 0.85 -9.64 11.31
CA LYS A 497 2.16 -9.09 11.68
C LYS A 497 2.11 -7.57 11.86
N GLN A 498 1.44 -6.86 10.97
CA GLN A 498 1.30 -5.40 11.05
C GLN A 498 0.52 -4.98 12.31
N ARG A 499 -0.63 -5.61 12.58
CA ARG A 499 -1.47 -5.26 13.73
C ARG A 499 -0.89 -5.71 15.06
N LEU A 500 -0.18 -6.84 15.07
CA LEU A 500 0.61 -7.29 16.22
C LEU A 500 1.64 -6.23 16.61
N ARG A 501 2.39 -5.70 15.62
CA ARG A 501 3.34 -4.59 15.84
C ARG A 501 2.64 -3.36 16.45
N TRP A 502 1.48 -2.98 15.93
CA TRP A 502 0.73 -1.83 16.46
C TRP A 502 0.26 -2.06 17.90
N GLY A 503 -0.23 -3.26 18.20
CA GLY A 503 -0.60 -3.67 19.56
C GLY A 503 0.60 -3.62 20.50
N THR A 504 1.75 -4.14 20.09
CA THR A 504 2.99 -4.10 20.89
C THR A 504 3.47 -2.67 21.11
N GLY A 505 3.50 -1.82 20.08
CA GLY A 505 3.89 -0.41 20.21
C GLY A 505 3.00 0.37 21.19
N HIS A 506 1.69 0.17 21.14
CA HIS A 506 0.77 0.76 22.11
C HIS A 506 1.08 0.31 23.56
N LEU A 507 1.44 -0.97 23.75
CA LEU A 507 1.85 -1.48 25.06
C LEU A 507 3.21 -0.92 25.51
N GLN A 508 4.13 -0.62 24.59
CA GLN A 508 5.41 0.06 24.90
C GLN A 508 5.16 1.51 25.36
N ILE A 509 4.23 2.22 24.71
CA ILE A 509 3.84 3.59 25.08
C ILE A 509 3.25 3.61 26.49
N LEU A 510 2.39 2.65 26.86
CA LEU A 510 1.87 2.56 28.22
C LEU A 510 2.98 2.44 29.28
N ASP A 511 3.99 1.62 29.02
CA ASP A 511 5.14 1.48 29.93
C ASP A 511 5.98 2.76 29.97
N LYS A 512 6.25 3.36 28.81
CA LYS A 512 6.99 4.62 28.70
C LYS A 512 6.32 5.74 29.50
N ILE A 513 5.00 5.90 29.36
CA ILE A 513 4.24 6.94 30.08
C ILE A 513 4.30 6.69 31.60
N ARG A 514 4.22 5.43 32.05
CA ARG A 514 4.36 5.10 33.49
C ARG A 514 5.69 5.56 34.06
N LEU A 515 6.77 5.39 33.29
CA LEU A 515 8.13 5.77 33.67
C LEU A 515 8.45 7.26 33.44
N THR A 516 7.60 8.00 32.72
CA THR A 516 7.85 9.42 32.43
C THR A 516 7.68 10.27 33.69
N GLU A 517 8.72 11.02 34.05
CA GLU A 517 8.75 11.98 35.15
C GLU A 517 8.59 13.43 34.64
N GLY A 518 8.41 14.41 35.54
CA GLY A 518 8.37 15.83 35.19
C GLY A 518 7.10 16.32 34.47
N CYS A 519 6.10 15.45 34.26
CA CYS A 519 4.82 15.83 33.65
C CYS A 519 3.69 16.00 34.70
N LYS A 520 2.66 16.78 34.35
CA LYS A 520 1.49 16.98 35.23
C LYS A 520 0.82 15.64 35.54
N ALA A 521 0.75 15.28 36.82
CA ALA A 521 0.20 13.99 37.28
C ALA A 521 -1.22 13.71 36.74
N GLU A 522 -2.06 14.75 36.67
CA GLU A 522 -3.42 14.66 36.12
C GLU A 522 -3.42 14.26 34.63
N ARG A 523 -2.56 14.90 33.80
CA ARG A 523 -2.46 14.59 32.37
C ARG A 523 -2.00 13.14 32.16
N LYS A 524 -0.98 12.72 32.93
CA LYS A 524 -0.44 11.36 32.92
C LYS A 524 -1.51 10.32 33.29
N ALA A 525 -2.21 10.53 34.40
CA ALA A 525 -3.26 9.62 34.86
C ALA A 525 -4.43 9.53 33.86
N LYS A 526 -4.87 10.68 33.33
CA LYS A 526 -5.91 10.73 32.31
C LYS A 526 -5.52 9.95 31.06
N LEU A 527 -4.29 10.14 30.57
CA LEU A 527 -3.80 9.49 29.36
C LEU A 527 -3.65 7.97 29.55
N LEU A 528 -3.02 7.54 30.65
CA LEU A 528 -2.88 6.11 30.98
C LEU A 528 -4.24 5.41 31.06
N ARG A 529 -5.23 6.04 31.71
CA ARG A 529 -6.59 5.50 31.79
C ARG A 529 -7.21 5.33 30.41
N GLN A 530 -7.12 6.35 29.56
CA GLN A 530 -7.73 6.31 28.23
C GLN A 530 -7.03 5.31 27.31
N LEU A 531 -5.70 5.26 27.30
CA LEU A 531 -4.94 4.29 26.50
C LEU A 531 -5.14 2.85 26.98
N THR A 532 -5.29 2.63 28.29
CA THR A 532 -5.59 1.30 28.84
C THR A 532 -7.00 0.85 28.44
N LEU A 533 -7.98 1.77 28.55
CA LEU A 533 -9.36 1.50 28.16
C LEU A 533 -9.48 1.23 26.65
N LYS A 534 -8.83 2.04 25.82
CA LYS A 534 -8.88 1.96 24.34
C LYS A 534 -7.93 0.95 23.72
N GLY A 535 -7.01 0.40 24.50
CA GLY A 535 -6.14 -0.70 24.10
C GLY A 535 -6.57 -1.99 24.81
N PRO A 536 -5.82 -2.46 25.81
CA PRO A 536 -6.01 -3.78 26.44
C PRO A 536 -7.44 -4.16 26.80
N VAL A 537 -8.22 -3.23 27.38
CA VAL A 537 -9.60 -3.52 27.82
C VAL A 537 -10.51 -3.74 26.61
N GLU A 538 -10.51 -2.82 25.66
CA GLU A 538 -11.34 -2.89 24.45
C GLU A 538 -10.92 -4.07 23.55
N TRP A 539 -9.64 -4.38 23.43
CA TRP A 539 -9.15 -5.55 22.69
C TRP A 539 -9.62 -6.87 23.30
N THR A 540 -9.53 -7.01 24.63
CA THR A 540 -10.02 -8.19 25.35
C THR A 540 -11.51 -8.36 25.19
N PHE A 541 -12.26 -7.26 25.34
CA PHE A 541 -13.70 -7.26 25.16
C PHE A 541 -14.10 -7.70 23.75
N TYR A 542 -13.47 -7.15 22.71
CA TYR A 542 -13.75 -7.55 21.32
C TYR A 542 -13.40 -9.01 21.05
N GLN A 543 -12.29 -9.52 21.57
CA GLN A 543 -11.95 -10.92 21.41
C GLN A 543 -12.99 -11.83 22.07
N ALA A 544 -13.40 -11.53 23.30
CA ALA A 544 -14.43 -12.29 24.02
C ALA A 544 -15.75 -12.30 23.26
N VAL A 545 -16.18 -11.15 22.73
CA VAL A 545 -17.38 -11.01 21.91
C VAL A 545 -17.32 -11.87 20.65
N THR A 546 -16.17 -11.87 19.95
CA THR A 546 -16.02 -12.68 18.73
C THR A 546 -16.00 -14.19 18.97
N LEU A 547 -15.69 -14.64 20.19
CA LEU A 547 -15.72 -16.05 20.58
C LEU A 547 -17.14 -16.54 20.90
N LEU A 548 -18.12 -15.65 21.08
CA LEU A 548 -19.45 -16.06 21.45
C LEU A 548 -20.18 -16.85 20.35
N PRO A 549 -20.21 -16.44 19.05
CA PRO A 549 -20.86 -17.24 18.01
C PRO A 549 -20.35 -18.69 17.90
N PRO A 550 -19.03 -18.99 17.83
CA PRO A 550 -18.58 -20.37 17.77
C PRO A 550 -18.87 -21.15 19.06
N THR A 551 -18.84 -20.48 20.22
CA THR A 551 -19.23 -21.10 21.50
C THR A 551 -20.71 -21.48 21.51
N MET A 552 -21.58 -20.60 21.05
CA MET A 552 -23.03 -20.87 20.96
C MET A 552 -23.34 -21.97 19.94
N LEU A 553 -22.61 -22.04 18.83
CA LEU A 553 -22.73 -23.13 17.87
C LEU A 553 -22.38 -24.49 18.49
N LEU A 554 -21.29 -24.55 19.26
CA LEU A 554 -20.87 -25.77 19.97
C LEU A 554 -21.91 -26.17 21.03
N LEU A 555 -22.40 -25.21 21.82
CA LEU A 555 -23.41 -25.48 22.84
C LEU A 555 -24.73 -25.93 22.21
N TYR A 556 -25.14 -25.36 21.07
CA TYR A 556 -26.30 -25.83 20.32
C TYR A 556 -26.13 -27.26 19.82
N TRP A 557 -24.98 -27.59 19.24
CA TRP A 557 -24.72 -28.92 18.71
C TRP A 557 -24.67 -30.01 19.79
N THR A 558 -24.23 -29.65 21.00
CA THR A 558 -24.21 -30.53 22.18
C THR A 558 -25.55 -30.58 22.94
N GLY A 559 -26.60 -29.92 22.42
CA GLY A 559 -27.93 -29.90 23.04
C GLY A 559 -28.05 -29.00 24.29
N ASN A 560 -27.06 -28.16 24.55
CA ASN A 560 -27.00 -27.26 25.71
C ASN A 560 -27.62 -25.88 25.43
N VAL A 561 -28.26 -25.69 24.27
CA VAL A 561 -28.99 -24.46 23.90
C VAL A 561 -30.33 -24.84 23.32
N ASP A 562 -31.40 -24.29 23.87
CA ASP A 562 -32.77 -24.52 23.40
C ASP A 562 -33.36 -23.21 22.84
N PRO A 563 -33.42 -23.06 21.49
CA PRO A 563 -33.97 -21.86 20.88
C PRO A 563 -35.49 -21.75 20.96
N THR A 564 -36.20 -22.82 21.31
CA THR A 564 -37.68 -22.86 21.30
C THR A 564 -38.31 -21.97 22.37
N VAL A 565 -37.53 -21.50 23.35
CA VAL A 565 -37.97 -20.53 24.36
C VAL A 565 -38.41 -19.19 23.77
N LEU A 566 -37.91 -18.82 22.59
CA LEU A 566 -38.35 -17.61 21.89
C LEU A 566 -39.42 -17.93 20.85
N PRO A 567 -40.48 -17.11 20.71
CA PRO A 567 -41.45 -17.26 19.64
C PRO A 567 -40.81 -17.22 18.25
N ASP A 568 -41.41 -17.94 17.29
CA ASP A 568 -40.89 -18.06 15.92
C ASP A 568 -40.65 -16.70 15.25
N VAL A 569 -41.56 -15.74 15.48
CA VAL A 569 -41.44 -14.37 14.97
C VAL A 569 -40.19 -13.67 15.50
N VAL A 570 -39.87 -13.84 16.80
CA VAL A 570 -38.66 -13.25 17.40
C VAL A 570 -37.42 -13.89 16.80
N ARG A 571 -37.42 -15.22 16.62
CA ARG A 571 -36.30 -15.91 15.97
C ARG A 571 -36.12 -15.41 14.54
N MET A 572 -37.19 -15.26 13.76
CA MET A 572 -37.13 -14.68 12.41
C MET A 572 -36.50 -13.29 12.42
N LEU A 573 -36.91 -12.41 13.33
CA LEU A 573 -36.34 -11.07 13.46
C LEU A 573 -34.83 -11.09 13.73
N LEU A 574 -34.34 -12.00 14.59
CA LEU A 574 -32.90 -12.17 14.85
C LEU A 574 -32.11 -12.58 13.60
N HIS A 575 -32.69 -13.41 12.73
CA HIS A 575 -32.06 -13.77 11.45
C HIS A 575 -31.99 -12.55 10.51
N VAL A 576 -33.04 -11.74 10.46
CA VAL A 576 -33.06 -10.50 9.66
C VAL A 576 -32.01 -9.49 10.14
N LEU A 577 -31.78 -9.38 11.46
CA LEU A 577 -30.72 -8.52 12.01
C LEU A 577 -29.33 -8.93 11.50
N SER A 578 -29.10 -10.23 11.24
CA SER A 578 -27.82 -10.70 10.71
C SER A 578 -27.58 -10.24 9.27
N LEU A 579 -28.65 -10.11 8.47
CA LEU A 579 -28.59 -9.55 7.11
C LEU A 579 -28.16 -8.08 7.11
N VAL A 580 -28.44 -7.33 8.18
CA VAL A 580 -28.00 -5.93 8.32
C VAL A 580 -26.48 -5.80 8.29
N TYR A 581 -25.74 -6.72 8.92
CA TYR A 581 -24.27 -6.68 8.90
C TYR A 581 -23.69 -6.94 7.51
N VAL A 582 -24.28 -7.89 6.77
CA VAL A 582 -23.84 -8.21 5.41
C VAL A 582 -24.16 -7.05 4.46
N THR A 583 -25.40 -6.55 4.49
CA THR A 583 -25.80 -5.38 3.69
C THR A 583 -24.99 -4.13 4.04
N PHE A 584 -24.59 -3.96 5.29
CA PHE A 584 -23.67 -2.89 5.70
C PHE A 584 -22.28 -3.03 5.06
N THR A 585 -21.77 -4.25 4.90
CA THR A 585 -20.50 -4.48 4.19
C THR A 585 -20.59 -4.02 2.74
N PHE A 586 -21.70 -4.31 2.06
CA PHE A 586 -21.95 -3.80 0.70
C PHE A 586 -22.07 -2.28 0.68
N TYR A 587 -22.79 -1.69 1.63
CA TYR A 587 -22.84 -0.23 1.78
C TYR A 587 -21.43 0.37 1.95
N ALA A 588 -20.57 -0.23 2.79
CA ALA A 588 -19.20 0.23 2.99
C ALA A 588 -18.38 0.11 1.69
N PHE A 589 -18.52 -1.00 0.97
CA PHE A 589 -17.90 -1.17 -0.35
C PHE A 589 -18.27 -0.06 -1.32
N TYR A 590 -19.57 0.25 -1.47
CA TYR A 590 -20.03 1.32 -2.35
C TYR A 590 -19.60 2.71 -1.86
N ARG A 591 -19.59 2.96 -0.54
CA ARG A 591 -19.16 4.23 0.03
C ARG A 591 -17.71 4.57 -0.29
N TYR A 592 -16.81 3.58 -0.27
CA TYR A 592 -15.38 3.80 -0.52
C TYR A 592 -14.94 3.42 -1.94
N TYR A 593 -15.89 3.17 -2.84
CA TYR A 593 -15.64 2.72 -4.21
C TYR A 593 -14.82 3.69 -5.07
N THR A 594 -14.83 4.99 -4.73
CA THR A 594 -14.01 6.02 -5.38
C THR A 594 -12.54 5.96 -4.98
N HIS A 595 -12.21 5.31 -3.86
CA HIS A 595 -10.84 5.16 -3.36
C HIS A 595 -10.22 3.80 -3.71
N ILE A 596 -10.98 2.91 -4.36
CA ILE A 596 -10.52 1.60 -4.82
C ILE A 596 -9.89 1.73 -6.21
N ASP A 597 -8.67 1.20 -6.37
CA ASP A 597 -8.05 1.01 -7.67
C ASP A 597 -8.80 -0.10 -8.43
N ARG A 598 -9.30 0.24 -9.62
CA ARG A 598 -10.15 -0.64 -10.44
C ARG A 598 -9.38 -1.42 -11.49
N THR A 599 -8.06 -1.29 -11.55
CA THR A 599 -7.22 -1.99 -12.54
C THR A 599 -7.34 -3.51 -12.40
N GLY A 600 -7.33 -4.02 -11.17
CA GLY A 600 -7.48 -5.45 -10.86
C GLY A 600 -8.91 -6.01 -10.91
N ARG A 601 -9.92 -5.24 -11.32
CA ARG A 601 -11.32 -5.69 -11.29
C ARG A 601 -11.55 -6.92 -12.20
N PRO A 602 -12.45 -7.86 -11.82
CA PRO A 602 -12.83 -8.99 -12.67
C PRO A 602 -13.38 -8.54 -14.04
N LEU A 603 -13.23 -9.40 -15.04
CA LEU A 603 -13.76 -9.17 -16.41
C LEU A 603 -15.16 -9.71 -16.61
N THR A 604 -15.48 -10.81 -15.94
CA THR A 604 -16.72 -11.55 -16.12
C THR A 604 -17.70 -11.23 -15.00
N TRP A 605 -18.99 -11.32 -15.31
CA TRP A 605 -20.05 -11.16 -14.32
C TRP A 605 -19.92 -12.18 -13.17
N TYR A 606 -19.53 -13.43 -13.45
CA TYR A 606 -19.26 -14.44 -12.43
C TYR A 606 -18.11 -14.03 -11.49
N GLY A 607 -17.09 -13.34 -12.01
CA GLY A 607 -16.00 -12.80 -11.19
C GLY A 607 -16.47 -11.69 -10.27
N HIS A 608 -17.38 -10.82 -10.73
CA HIS A 608 -18.04 -9.83 -9.88
C HIS A 608 -18.91 -10.47 -8.80
N VAL A 609 -19.64 -11.54 -9.14
CA VAL A 609 -20.37 -12.35 -8.14
C VAL A 609 -19.41 -12.98 -7.15
N GLY A 610 -18.25 -13.47 -7.59
CA GLY A 610 -17.19 -13.96 -6.70
C GLY A 610 -16.75 -12.92 -5.68
N VAL A 611 -16.51 -11.68 -6.11
CA VAL A 611 -16.18 -10.57 -5.20
C VAL A 611 -17.32 -10.28 -4.21
N ALA A 612 -18.58 -10.32 -4.66
CA ALA A 612 -19.73 -10.17 -3.78
C ALA A 612 -19.82 -11.30 -2.74
N MET A 613 -19.58 -12.55 -3.15
CA MET A 613 -19.53 -13.70 -2.25
C MET A 613 -18.41 -13.58 -1.21
N GLU A 614 -17.25 -13.03 -1.58
CA GLU A 614 -16.17 -12.76 -0.63
C GLU A 614 -16.58 -11.75 0.45
N LEU A 615 -17.41 -10.75 0.12
CA LEU A 615 -17.92 -9.79 1.11
C LEU A 615 -18.89 -10.43 2.11
N CYS A 616 -19.57 -11.51 1.72
CA CYS A 616 -20.40 -12.31 2.63
C CYS A 616 -19.57 -13.11 3.66
N PHE A 617 -18.23 -13.15 3.53
CA PHE A 617 -17.32 -13.82 4.46
C PHE A 617 -17.10 -13.04 5.78
N LEU A 618 -17.82 -11.94 5.98
CA LEU A 618 -17.75 -11.09 7.19
C LEU A 618 -17.76 -11.86 8.51
N PRO A 619 -18.68 -12.80 8.78
CA PRO A 619 -18.75 -13.45 10.08
C PRO A 619 -17.46 -14.17 10.47
N PHE A 620 -16.79 -14.79 9.49
CA PHE A 620 -15.51 -15.45 9.69
C PHE A 620 -14.37 -14.42 9.84
N ALA A 621 -14.34 -13.39 9.00
CA ALA A 621 -13.29 -12.38 9.05
C ALA A 621 -13.29 -11.61 10.39
N ALA A 622 -14.47 -11.28 10.91
CA ALA A 622 -14.62 -10.52 12.16
C ALA A 622 -13.95 -11.20 13.36
N PHE A 623 -13.91 -12.54 13.39
CA PHE A 623 -13.23 -13.32 14.43
C PHE A 623 -11.74 -12.98 14.54
N PHE A 624 -11.09 -12.75 13.41
CA PHE A 624 -9.64 -12.57 13.33
C PHE A 624 -9.20 -11.12 13.50
N PHE A 625 -10.10 -10.14 13.56
CA PHE A 625 -9.73 -8.73 13.74
C PHE A 625 -9.05 -8.43 15.08
N PRO A 626 -9.54 -8.91 16.24
CA PRO A 626 -8.92 -8.62 17.53
C PRO A 626 -7.68 -9.48 17.82
N VAL A 627 -7.54 -10.63 17.14
CA VAL A 627 -6.53 -11.67 17.41
C VAL A 627 -5.08 -11.15 17.44
N PRO A 628 -4.61 -10.27 16.54
CA PRO A 628 -3.26 -9.71 16.62
C PRO A 628 -3.03 -8.88 17.89
N TYR A 629 -4.05 -8.13 18.33
CA TYR A 629 -3.95 -7.26 19.50
C TYR A 629 -3.95 -8.06 20.80
N THR A 630 -4.80 -9.09 20.91
CA THR A 630 -4.77 -10.00 22.06
C THR A 630 -3.49 -10.82 22.11
N SER A 631 -2.99 -11.24 20.94
CA SER A 631 -1.67 -11.87 20.83
C SER A 631 -0.55 -10.95 21.32
N ALA A 632 -0.61 -9.65 21.06
CA ALA A 632 0.39 -8.69 21.56
C ALA A 632 0.46 -8.69 23.09
N MET A 633 -0.69 -8.75 23.78
CA MET A 633 -0.74 -8.81 25.24
C MET A 633 -0.18 -10.13 25.78
N VAL A 634 -0.59 -11.26 25.19
CA VAL A 634 -0.11 -12.59 25.58
C VAL A 634 1.40 -12.70 25.38
N LEU A 635 1.90 -12.32 24.20
CA LEU A 635 3.32 -12.35 23.90
C LEU A 635 4.13 -11.39 24.78
N LYS A 636 3.57 -10.22 25.13
CA LYS A 636 4.21 -9.30 26.09
C LYS A 636 4.31 -9.95 27.48
N ALA A 637 3.24 -10.57 27.97
CA ALA A 637 3.24 -11.27 29.25
C ALA A 637 4.25 -12.44 29.29
N MET A 638 4.49 -13.08 28.14
CA MET A 638 5.49 -14.14 27.99
C MET A 638 6.92 -13.64 27.71
N GLY A 639 7.15 -12.33 27.61
CA GLY A 639 8.46 -11.79 27.21
C GLY A 639 8.86 -12.08 25.75
N LYS A 640 7.92 -12.51 24.90
CA LYS A 640 8.14 -12.91 23.48
C LYS A 640 7.54 -11.93 22.47
N HIS A 641 7.34 -10.68 22.88
CA HIS A 641 6.77 -9.66 21.99
C HIS A 641 7.77 -9.23 20.93
N PRO A 642 7.31 -8.81 19.72
CA PRO A 642 8.20 -8.27 18.70
C PRO A 642 8.98 -7.06 19.21
N THR A 643 10.30 -7.05 19.00
CA THR A 643 11.18 -5.92 19.36
C THR A 643 11.65 -5.14 18.14
N ALA A 644 11.59 -5.75 16.95
CA ALA A 644 12.06 -5.15 15.72
C ALA A 644 10.92 -4.79 14.77
N TRP A 645 11.09 -3.67 14.06
CA TRP A 645 10.20 -3.28 12.97
C TRP A 645 10.34 -4.23 11.78
N THR A 646 9.22 -4.62 11.18
CA THR A 646 9.17 -5.46 9.97
C THR A 646 8.41 -4.75 8.86
N LYS A 647 8.93 -4.85 7.64
CA LYS A 647 8.33 -4.23 6.45
C LYS A 647 7.00 -4.89 6.14
N THR A 648 5.97 -4.07 5.92
CA THR A 648 4.69 -4.54 5.40
C THR A 648 4.78 -4.70 3.88
N PRO A 649 4.42 -5.87 3.32
CA PRO A 649 4.43 -6.07 1.87
C PRO A 649 3.36 -5.22 1.19
N ARG A 650 3.69 -4.71 0.00
CA ARG A 650 2.83 -3.88 -0.85
C ARG A 650 2.49 -4.60 -2.14
N THR A 651 1.36 -4.26 -2.73
CA THR A 651 1.08 -4.60 -4.12
C THR A 651 1.75 -3.56 -5.02
N SER A 652 2.31 -4.00 -6.14
CA SER A 652 2.94 -3.09 -7.11
C SER A 652 1.90 -2.15 -7.71
N GLU A 653 2.29 -0.92 -8.04
CA GLU A 653 1.39 0.07 -8.64
C GLU A 653 1.81 0.49 -10.03
#